data_AF-A0A2G5SX57-F1
#
_entry.id   AF-A0A2G5SX57-F1
#
_cell.length_a   1.000
_cell.length_b   1.000
_cell.length_c   1.000
_cell.angle_alpha   90.00
_cell.angle_beta   90.00
_cell.angle_gamma   90.00
#
_symmetry.space_group_name_H-M   'P 1'
#
loop_
_entity.id
_entity.type
_entity.pdbx_description
1 polymer ?
#
loop_
_entity_poly.entity_id
_entity_poly.type
_entity_poly.pdbx_seq_one_letter_code
_entity_poly.pdbx_strand_id
1 'polypeptide(L)'
;MELNNNSSFLMKVESLRTLAENRLAKNLFEYGFNGWRIGDKIPPLSSNSIFDELCYRRVGDHMVPEMMRRLEVTKAILSQSDCNQNICNFLKEQNLEKLLLLRWPRGDVFYLEPYVLENGEEEFRMNIIVSLKKLLGPGSQKQLKTLHIAPDICRFIPDWVRPLGELLPSLTCLCLEGIHIGNEFVDLCETCPNLNKLNISNSGVNNLTGISKMPNLKVLIISNLRIDNKEAIQEIFDLKKLRVLDMGTCRAPQGLYSNNLKHYLSCGQTHNELRFIDVYGNYVGNSDFETLVETHPMLVKIGLINTPLERQPPMKFTQPPSSNEQRTIELLTIQTMQCCLSALENYVGPRMAREKHPLLCIFREIRRQLTSSSPDPDEKDVGDCFRSMLELLTLKCNKSLLKKEKHKSTILTINLLNLLTREPRYAPYWYKEGQLYTAAALFRFVVYCNIEKESMNSFEYNLKCAAWTFFTTIIGRSNVLNQDLEKLCKEAVKEIAELTNMQSPLFQLLLHFLLRAVRKMTPEMTPLATVQSVILGKLTDKFSGSRMEGLSPNVMKKFIDIVYELVRLGRHQPNWDHSLQKKSIRVIAEFMIEWGNRPFRNILLGKLERFLKYMPSTVCRVFFESRIRLLLRELMIHVDTRRAAISLLIKVYMFKEIRTYVTFVSAIPKYNVLIDEMMKVFDGVENYTDADAYDAHFRRWEETGQYTNAFTFCYWLQAQWAQDGVSITWPESEYAPRPKRRRIDN
;
A
#
# COMPACT_ATOMS: atom_id res chain seq x y z
N MET A 1 -13.38 -42.85 -6.47
CA MET A 1 -13.83 -42.62 -7.86
C MET A 1 -14.74 -41.40 -7.79
N GLU A 2 -14.41 -40.18 -8.22
CA GLU A 2 -13.31 -39.64 -9.01
C GLU A 2 -12.66 -38.48 -8.23
N LEU A 3 -11.40 -38.65 -7.86
CA LEU A 3 -10.51 -37.60 -7.34
C LEU A 3 -9.26 -37.73 -8.21
N ASN A 4 -9.26 -37.09 -9.38
CA ASN A 4 -8.06 -36.83 -10.20
C ASN A 4 -8.46 -36.03 -11.43
N ASN A 5 -8.18 -34.72 -11.41
CA ASN A 5 -7.74 -33.89 -12.56
C ASN A 5 -7.91 -32.39 -12.31
N ASN A 6 -7.39 -31.85 -11.20
CA ASN A 6 -7.18 -30.40 -11.05
C ASN A 6 -5.89 -30.08 -10.26
N SER A 7 -4.81 -30.83 -10.53
CA SER A 7 -3.48 -30.65 -9.94
C SER A 7 -2.51 -29.88 -10.84
N SER A 8 -2.98 -28.96 -11.67
CA SER A 8 -2.14 -27.96 -12.32
C SER A 8 -2.50 -26.59 -11.75
N PHE A 9 -1.53 -25.72 -11.52
CA PHE A 9 -1.61 -24.44 -10.78
C PHE A 9 -1.31 -24.52 -9.28
N LEU A 10 -0.21 -25.21 -8.93
CA LEU A 10 0.69 -24.66 -7.93
C LEU A 10 1.05 -23.24 -8.35
N MET A 11 0.88 -22.29 -7.43
CA MET A 11 1.33 -20.91 -7.52
C MET A 11 2.67 -20.85 -8.28
N LYS A 12 2.81 -19.93 -9.25
CA LYS A 12 4.14 -19.56 -9.74
C LYS A 12 4.90 -18.87 -8.62
N VAL A 13 5.41 -19.66 -7.68
CA VAL A 13 6.61 -19.35 -6.90
C VAL A 13 7.62 -18.82 -7.92
N GLU A 14 8.27 -17.68 -7.63
CA GLU A 14 9.38 -17.20 -8.46
C GLU A 14 10.23 -18.41 -8.82
N SER A 15 10.41 -18.66 -10.13
CA SER A 15 11.17 -19.83 -10.55
C SER A 15 12.54 -19.79 -9.87
N LEU A 16 13.14 -20.95 -9.56
CA LEU A 16 14.50 -20.99 -8.99
C LEU A 16 15.48 -20.13 -9.79
N ARG A 17 15.26 -20.07 -11.12
CA ARG A 17 15.96 -19.18 -12.04
C ARG A 17 15.78 -17.69 -11.67
N THR A 18 14.56 -17.21 -11.47
CA THR A 18 14.27 -15.81 -11.11
C THR A 18 14.89 -15.45 -9.75
N LEU A 19 14.78 -16.34 -8.76
CA LEU A 19 15.41 -16.15 -7.46
C LEU A 19 16.95 -16.09 -7.58
N ALA A 20 17.53 -16.95 -8.41
CA ALA A 20 18.97 -16.95 -8.69
C ALA A 20 19.41 -15.68 -9.44
N GLU A 21 18.66 -15.21 -10.42
CA GLU A 21 18.91 -13.97 -11.17
C GLU A 21 18.85 -12.75 -10.24
N ASN A 22 17.84 -12.66 -9.36
CA ASN A 22 17.71 -11.60 -8.36
C ASN A 22 18.87 -11.63 -7.35
N ARG A 23 19.22 -12.83 -6.85
CA ARG A 23 20.34 -12.98 -5.91
C ARG A 23 21.66 -12.63 -6.57
N LEU A 24 21.84 -12.99 -7.84
CA LEU A 24 23.01 -12.64 -8.61
C LEU A 24 23.10 -11.12 -8.76
N ALA A 25 22.06 -10.46 -9.27
CA ALA A 25 22.04 -9.00 -9.40
C ALA A 25 22.36 -8.28 -8.07
N LYS A 26 21.83 -8.79 -6.96
CA LYS A 26 22.15 -8.29 -5.61
C LYS A 26 23.63 -8.47 -5.27
N ASN A 27 24.18 -9.67 -5.45
CA ASN A 27 25.59 -9.93 -5.18
C ASN A 27 26.51 -9.05 -6.07
N LEU A 28 26.14 -8.85 -7.34
CA LEU A 28 26.88 -7.98 -8.27
C LEU A 28 26.89 -6.54 -7.78
N PHE A 29 25.75 -6.06 -7.26
CA PHE A 29 25.64 -4.72 -6.70
C PHE A 29 26.45 -4.55 -5.39
N GLU A 30 26.40 -5.53 -4.49
CA GLU A 30 27.01 -5.43 -3.15
C GLU A 30 28.52 -5.71 -3.14
N TYR A 31 29.00 -6.64 -3.97
CA TYR A 31 30.37 -7.16 -3.89
C TYR A 31 31.14 -7.08 -5.20
N GLY A 32 30.54 -6.54 -6.25
CA GLY A 32 31.07 -6.64 -7.61
C GLY A 32 31.14 -8.10 -8.08
N PHE A 33 32.05 -8.38 -9.01
CA PHE A 33 32.20 -9.72 -9.61
C PHE A 33 33.34 -10.53 -8.98
N ASN A 34 33.70 -10.20 -7.74
CA ASN A 34 34.76 -10.88 -7.01
C ASN A 34 34.40 -12.35 -6.74
N GLY A 35 35.25 -13.28 -7.19
CA GLY A 35 35.07 -14.73 -7.01
C GLY A 35 34.38 -15.46 -8.16
N TRP A 36 33.95 -14.77 -9.23
CA TRP A 36 33.47 -15.43 -10.46
C TRP A 36 34.65 -15.87 -11.34
N ARG A 37 34.68 -17.14 -11.74
CA ARG A 37 35.66 -17.64 -12.71
C ARG A 37 35.55 -16.84 -14.03
N ILE A 38 36.71 -16.60 -14.64
CA ILE A 38 36.90 -15.78 -15.84
C ILE A 38 36.42 -16.59 -17.06
N GLY A 39 35.52 -16.03 -17.88
CA GLY A 39 35.21 -16.57 -19.22
C GLY A 39 33.74 -16.60 -19.63
N ASP A 40 32.81 -16.83 -18.70
CA ASP A 40 31.41 -17.14 -19.09
C ASP A 40 30.54 -15.88 -19.20
N LYS A 41 29.95 -15.68 -20.38
CA LYS A 41 28.87 -14.70 -20.60
C LYS A 41 27.53 -15.26 -20.12
N ILE A 42 26.69 -14.39 -19.56
CA ILE A 42 25.35 -14.75 -19.09
C ILE A 42 24.39 -14.77 -20.29
N PRO A 43 23.61 -15.85 -20.49
CA PRO A 43 22.68 -15.95 -21.62
C PRO A 43 21.68 -14.78 -21.67
N PRO A 44 21.26 -14.34 -22.87
CA PRO A 44 20.47 -13.11 -23.04
C PRO A 44 19.20 -13.00 -22.20
N LEU A 45 18.47 -14.11 -22.01
CA LEU A 45 17.26 -14.11 -21.18
C LEU A 45 17.55 -13.72 -19.73
N SER A 46 18.63 -14.25 -19.15
CA SER A 46 19.04 -13.96 -17.79
C SER A 46 19.74 -12.60 -17.70
N SER A 47 20.53 -12.24 -18.72
CA SER A 47 21.17 -10.92 -18.83
C SER A 47 20.14 -9.79 -18.82
N ASN A 48 19.03 -9.92 -19.55
CA ASN A 48 17.96 -8.93 -19.55
C ASN A 48 17.34 -8.75 -18.14
N SER A 49 17.06 -9.84 -17.42
CA SER A 49 16.47 -9.77 -16.07
C SER A 49 17.44 -9.16 -15.06
N ILE A 50 18.73 -9.52 -15.14
CA ILE A 50 19.76 -8.98 -14.27
C ILE A 50 19.99 -7.49 -14.56
N PHE A 51 20.02 -7.10 -15.84
CA PHE A 51 20.15 -5.70 -16.23
C PHE A 51 18.98 -4.85 -15.71
N ASP A 52 17.74 -5.31 -15.85
CA ASP A 52 16.56 -4.61 -15.32
C ASP A 52 16.67 -4.41 -13.79
N GLU A 53 17.13 -5.41 -13.04
CA GLU A 53 17.32 -5.34 -11.58
C GLU A 53 18.51 -4.44 -11.18
N LEU A 54 19.59 -4.42 -11.98
CA LEU A 54 20.74 -3.53 -11.77
C LEU A 54 20.38 -2.06 -12.00
N CYS A 55 19.61 -1.75 -13.05
CA CYS A 55 19.10 -0.40 -13.30
C CYS A 55 18.30 0.13 -12.10
N TYR A 56 17.45 -0.71 -11.48
CA TYR A 56 16.69 -0.35 -10.28
C TYR A 56 17.59 0.03 -9.08
N ARG A 57 18.74 -0.65 -8.94
CA ARG A 57 19.68 -0.43 -7.83
C ARG A 57 20.61 0.77 -8.02
N ARG A 58 20.55 1.45 -9.17
CA ARG A 58 21.45 2.54 -9.62
C ARG A 58 22.89 2.07 -9.80
N VAL A 59 23.17 1.59 -11.00
CA VAL A 59 24.51 1.16 -11.42
C VAL A 59 25.53 2.30 -11.26
N GLY A 60 26.59 2.05 -10.49
CA GLY A 60 27.74 2.95 -10.39
C GLY A 60 28.75 2.71 -11.50
N ASP A 61 29.54 3.74 -11.83
CA ASP A 61 30.47 3.77 -12.97
C ASP A 61 31.45 2.59 -13.00
N HIS A 62 31.93 2.19 -11.81
CA HIS A 62 32.85 1.06 -11.64
C HIS A 62 32.28 -0.30 -12.06
N MET A 63 30.95 -0.43 -12.20
CA MET A 63 30.30 -1.69 -12.57
C MET A 63 30.17 -1.88 -14.08
N VAL A 64 30.20 -0.79 -14.86
CA VAL A 64 29.92 -0.81 -16.30
C VAL A 64 30.91 -1.67 -17.11
N PRO A 65 32.24 -1.61 -16.88
CA PRO A 65 33.19 -2.48 -17.59
C PRO A 65 32.90 -3.97 -17.41
N GLU A 66 32.35 -4.32 -16.25
CA GLU A 66 32.09 -5.69 -15.88
C GLU A 66 30.74 -6.19 -16.39
N MET A 67 29.73 -5.32 -16.39
CA MET A 67 28.49 -5.53 -17.13
C MET A 67 28.78 -5.76 -18.62
N MET A 68 29.61 -4.90 -19.21
CA MET A 68 30.05 -5.00 -20.61
C MET A 68 30.69 -6.36 -20.93
N ARG A 69 31.47 -6.90 -19.98
CA ARG A 69 32.18 -8.18 -20.16
C ARG A 69 31.25 -9.39 -20.09
N ARG A 70 30.15 -9.33 -19.33
CA ARG A 70 29.40 -10.53 -18.94
C ARG A 70 27.93 -10.54 -19.36
N LEU A 71 27.31 -9.38 -19.56
CA LEU A 71 25.91 -9.30 -19.94
C LEU A 71 25.77 -9.22 -21.46
N GLU A 72 24.83 -9.99 -21.99
CA GLU A 72 24.37 -9.88 -23.38
C GLU A 72 22.93 -9.41 -23.38
N VAL A 73 22.74 -8.10 -23.33
CA VAL A 73 21.40 -7.52 -23.23
C VAL A 73 20.81 -7.38 -24.62
N THR A 74 19.63 -7.97 -24.82
CA THR A 74 18.84 -7.87 -26.06
C THR A 74 17.53 -7.13 -25.84
N LYS A 75 17.15 -6.89 -24.59
CA LYS A 75 15.94 -6.18 -24.18
C LYS A 75 16.27 -5.25 -23.04
N ALA A 76 15.99 -3.97 -23.23
CA ALA A 76 16.20 -2.95 -22.20
C ALA A 76 14.89 -2.25 -21.84
N ILE A 77 14.63 -2.09 -20.55
CA ILE A 77 13.50 -1.31 -20.03
C ILE A 77 14.07 -0.16 -19.19
N LEU A 78 13.99 1.06 -19.71
CA LEU A 78 14.52 2.24 -19.05
C LEU A 78 13.41 3.12 -18.43
N SER A 79 13.77 3.83 -17.38
CA SER A 79 12.97 4.82 -16.69
C SER A 79 13.80 6.06 -16.34
N GLN A 80 13.15 7.09 -15.81
CA GLN A 80 13.76 8.38 -15.51
C GLN A 80 15.00 8.26 -14.62
N SER A 81 15.05 7.32 -13.67
CA SER A 81 16.21 7.16 -12.77
C SER A 81 17.38 6.38 -13.37
N ASP A 82 17.17 5.74 -14.51
CA ASP A 82 18.06 4.66 -14.98
C ASP A 82 19.03 5.15 -16.05
N CYS A 83 18.75 6.29 -16.70
CA CYS A 83 19.56 6.80 -17.79
C CYS A 83 20.67 7.73 -17.26
N ASN A 84 21.90 7.23 -17.28
CA ASN A 84 23.11 8.04 -17.18
C ASN A 84 24.02 7.75 -18.41
N GLN A 85 25.09 8.54 -18.58
CA GLN A 85 25.98 8.38 -19.73
C GLN A 85 26.61 6.98 -19.82
N ASN A 86 26.87 6.33 -18.68
CA ASN A 86 27.48 5.01 -18.63
C ASN A 86 26.53 3.90 -19.07
N ILE A 87 25.25 3.99 -18.71
CA ILE A 87 24.21 3.09 -19.22
C ILE A 87 23.99 3.33 -20.72
N CYS A 88 24.02 4.58 -21.19
CA CYS A 88 23.96 4.87 -22.62
C CYS A 88 25.14 4.20 -23.37
N ASN A 89 26.37 4.37 -22.86
CA ASN A 89 27.56 3.74 -23.43
C ASN A 89 27.46 2.21 -23.43
N PHE A 90 27.02 1.62 -22.32
CA PHE A 90 26.80 0.18 -22.21
C PHE A 90 25.82 -0.32 -23.29
N LEU A 91 24.63 0.28 -23.38
CA LEU A 91 23.58 -0.12 -24.31
C LEU A 91 23.97 0.11 -25.78
N LYS A 92 24.79 1.13 -26.05
CA LYS A 92 25.29 1.41 -27.39
C LYS A 92 26.15 0.27 -27.93
N GLU A 93 26.85 -0.45 -27.05
CA GLU A 93 27.65 -1.62 -27.40
C GLU A 93 26.84 -2.93 -27.40
N GLN A 94 25.55 -2.88 -27.07
CA GLN A 94 24.66 -4.04 -27.11
C GLN A 94 23.94 -4.18 -28.46
N ASN A 95 23.40 -5.38 -28.68
CA ASN A 95 22.59 -5.74 -29.85
C ASN A 95 21.12 -5.90 -29.42
N LEU A 96 20.45 -4.77 -29.19
CA LEU A 96 19.07 -4.73 -28.73
C LEU A 96 18.09 -5.14 -29.85
N GLU A 97 17.14 -5.99 -29.50
CA GLU A 97 15.95 -6.27 -30.32
C GLU A 97 14.71 -5.53 -29.80
N LYS A 98 14.72 -5.11 -28.54
CA LYS A 98 13.59 -4.45 -27.88
C LYS A 98 14.04 -3.37 -26.91
N LEU A 99 13.47 -2.18 -27.04
CA LEU A 99 13.72 -1.04 -26.16
C LEU A 99 12.40 -0.42 -25.68
N LEU A 100 12.24 -0.33 -24.37
CA LEU A 100 11.10 0.30 -23.70
C LEU A 100 11.57 1.51 -22.90
N LEU A 101 11.11 2.70 -23.28
CA LEU A 101 11.41 3.98 -22.66
C LEU A 101 10.13 4.44 -21.95
N LEU A 102 9.93 3.97 -20.72
CA LEU A 102 8.62 4.10 -20.04
C LEU A 102 8.44 5.44 -19.31
N ARG A 103 9.53 6.15 -18.99
CA ARG A 103 9.55 7.50 -18.41
C ARG A 103 10.89 8.13 -18.75
N TRP A 104 10.86 9.31 -19.36
CA TRP A 104 12.10 9.99 -19.74
C TRP A 104 12.67 10.81 -18.58
N PRO A 105 14.00 10.82 -18.39
CA PRO A 105 14.64 11.69 -17.42
C PRO A 105 14.61 13.15 -17.85
N ARG A 106 14.33 14.04 -16.90
CA ARG A 106 14.57 15.50 -17.02
C ARG A 106 16.05 15.86 -16.81
N GLY A 107 16.99 15.06 -17.33
CA GLY A 107 18.43 15.21 -17.07
C GLY A 107 19.22 15.56 -18.32
N ASP A 108 20.39 16.18 -18.10
CA ASP A 108 21.29 16.76 -19.12
C ASP A 108 21.82 15.78 -20.18
N VAL A 109 21.63 14.47 -19.98
CA VAL A 109 22.10 13.42 -20.90
C VAL A 109 21.37 13.47 -22.25
N PHE A 110 20.13 13.95 -22.28
CA PHE A 110 19.32 14.04 -23.49
C PHE A 110 19.20 15.48 -23.97
N TYR A 111 19.15 15.65 -25.30
CA TYR A 111 19.06 16.98 -25.89
C TYR A 111 17.65 17.54 -25.68
N LEU A 112 17.57 18.56 -24.83
CA LEU A 112 16.36 19.31 -24.52
C LEU A 112 16.53 20.75 -25.00
N GLU A 113 15.56 21.23 -25.77
CA GLU A 113 15.51 22.60 -26.27
C GLU A 113 14.37 23.35 -25.56
N PRO A 114 14.61 24.56 -25.01
CA PRO A 114 13.55 25.36 -24.43
C PRO A 114 12.51 25.76 -25.48
N TYR A 115 11.24 25.76 -25.09
CA TYR A 115 10.10 26.06 -25.96
C TYR A 115 9.03 26.81 -25.17
N VAL A 116 8.58 27.95 -25.68
CA VAL A 116 7.52 28.74 -25.05
C VAL A 116 6.16 28.32 -25.61
N LEU A 117 5.25 27.91 -24.74
CA LEU A 117 3.85 27.63 -25.06
C LEU A 117 3.08 28.92 -25.39
N GLU A 118 1.94 28.79 -26.07
CA GLU A 118 1.07 29.93 -26.41
C GLU A 118 0.54 30.70 -25.18
N ASN A 119 0.46 30.03 -24.03
CA ASN A 119 0.09 30.65 -22.75
C ASN A 119 1.26 31.34 -22.02
N GLY A 120 2.45 31.37 -22.64
CA GLY A 120 3.67 31.96 -22.09
C GLY A 120 4.47 31.04 -21.15
N GLU A 121 4.04 29.80 -20.91
CA GLU A 121 4.79 28.85 -20.08
C GLU A 121 5.98 28.25 -20.86
N GLU A 122 7.15 28.14 -20.21
CA GLU A 122 8.31 27.47 -20.79
C GLU A 122 8.23 25.94 -20.57
N GLU A 123 8.31 25.19 -21.66
CA GLU A 123 8.47 23.73 -21.70
C GLU A 123 9.80 23.35 -22.38
N PHE A 124 10.19 22.08 -22.27
CA PHE A 124 11.34 21.53 -23.01
C PHE A 124 10.86 20.54 -24.08
N ARG A 125 11.35 20.73 -25.31
CA ARG A 125 11.20 19.77 -26.41
C ARG A 125 12.42 18.88 -26.50
N MET A 126 12.22 17.64 -26.92
CA MET A 126 13.28 16.65 -26.98
C MET A 126 13.60 16.23 -28.42
N ASN A 127 14.89 16.12 -28.72
CA ASN A 127 15.34 15.46 -29.95
C ASN A 127 15.42 13.93 -29.73
N ILE A 128 14.34 13.23 -30.06
CA ILE A 128 14.26 11.78 -29.90
C ILE A 128 15.30 11.03 -30.74
N ILE A 129 15.64 11.54 -31.93
CA ILE A 129 16.59 10.89 -32.85
C ILE A 129 18.01 10.94 -32.30
N VAL A 130 18.47 12.11 -31.84
CA VAL A 130 19.77 12.25 -31.17
C VAL A 130 19.85 11.36 -29.94
N SER A 131 18.75 11.28 -29.19
CA SER A 131 18.67 10.48 -27.96
C SER A 131 18.72 8.97 -28.24
N LEU A 132 18.04 8.50 -29.29
CA LEU A 132 18.13 7.11 -29.73
C LEU A 132 19.54 6.79 -30.25
N LYS A 133 20.19 7.70 -30.98
CA LYS A 133 21.60 7.52 -31.43
C LYS A 133 22.61 7.45 -30.27
N LYS A 134 22.30 8.07 -29.13
CA LYS A 134 23.11 7.92 -27.89
C LYS A 134 22.93 6.56 -27.23
N LEU A 135 21.74 5.96 -27.35
CA LEU A 135 21.38 4.67 -26.72
C LEU A 135 21.69 3.46 -27.60
N LEU A 136 21.62 3.61 -28.92
CA LEU A 136 21.64 2.50 -29.87
C LEU A 136 22.89 2.55 -30.74
N GLY A 137 23.72 1.50 -30.68
CA GLY A 137 24.80 1.30 -31.65
C GLY A 137 24.28 0.85 -33.02
N PRO A 138 25.15 0.80 -34.04
CA PRO A 138 24.78 0.44 -35.42
C PRO A 138 24.11 -0.94 -35.55
N GLY A 139 24.55 -1.92 -34.74
CA GLY A 139 23.94 -3.25 -34.70
C GLY A 139 22.49 -3.19 -34.21
N SER A 140 22.27 -2.57 -33.05
CA SER A 140 20.94 -2.32 -32.50
C SER A 140 20.03 -1.56 -33.48
N GLN A 141 20.50 -0.48 -34.10
CA GLN A 141 19.73 0.32 -35.06
C GLN A 141 19.18 -0.53 -36.21
N LYS A 142 20.02 -1.43 -36.77
CA LYS A 142 19.63 -2.30 -37.88
C LYS A 142 18.65 -3.41 -37.50
N GLN A 143 18.64 -3.88 -36.25
CA GLN A 143 17.89 -5.08 -35.86
C GLN A 143 16.76 -4.84 -34.86
N LEU A 144 16.60 -3.62 -34.32
CA LEU A 144 15.59 -3.33 -33.31
C LEU A 144 14.18 -3.60 -33.87
N LYS A 145 13.46 -4.54 -33.25
CA LYS A 145 12.12 -4.97 -33.70
C LYS A 145 11.01 -4.27 -32.94
N THR A 146 11.26 -3.89 -31.68
CA THR A 146 10.26 -3.28 -30.79
C THR A 146 10.78 -2.02 -30.15
N LEU A 147 10.07 -0.91 -30.37
CA LEU A 147 10.29 0.35 -29.69
C LEU A 147 8.99 0.78 -28.99
N HIS A 148 9.10 1.13 -27.71
CA HIS A 148 8.00 1.72 -26.96
C HIS A 148 8.51 2.99 -26.30
N ILE A 149 7.86 4.10 -26.60
CA ILE A 149 8.14 5.40 -26.03
C ILE A 149 6.86 5.89 -25.34
N ALA A 150 6.92 6.07 -24.02
CA ALA A 150 5.84 6.66 -23.23
C ALA A 150 6.40 7.92 -22.54
N PRO A 151 6.08 9.13 -23.04
CA PRO A 151 6.46 10.37 -22.37
C PRO A 151 5.54 10.60 -21.16
N ASP A 152 6.12 11.01 -20.03
CA ASP A 152 5.31 11.50 -18.91
C ASP A 152 4.88 12.95 -19.21
N ILE A 153 5.77 13.81 -19.77
CA ILE A 153 5.53 15.26 -19.97
C ILE A 153 6.51 15.91 -20.98
N CYS A 154 6.77 15.33 -22.17
CA CYS A 154 7.73 15.95 -23.12
C CYS A 154 7.25 15.85 -24.58
N ARG A 155 7.29 16.97 -25.29
CA ARG A 155 7.03 17.05 -26.73
C ARG A 155 8.32 16.80 -27.51
N PHE A 156 8.22 16.21 -28.69
CA PHE A 156 9.38 16.08 -29.57
C PHE A 156 9.55 17.30 -30.45
N ILE A 157 10.79 17.54 -30.83
CA ILE A 157 11.07 18.45 -31.95
C ILE A 157 10.35 17.87 -33.19
N PRO A 158 9.60 18.68 -33.96
CA PRO A 158 8.92 18.23 -35.18
C PRO A 158 9.85 17.54 -36.18
N ASP A 159 9.26 16.87 -37.17
CA ASP A 159 9.94 16.21 -38.30
C ASP A 159 10.86 15.05 -37.89
N TRP A 160 10.53 14.39 -36.77
CA TRP A 160 11.33 13.30 -36.23
C TRP A 160 10.91 11.92 -36.76
N VAL A 161 9.71 11.81 -37.32
CA VAL A 161 9.13 10.53 -37.75
C VAL A 161 9.89 9.92 -38.93
N ARG A 162 10.21 10.70 -39.97
CA ARG A 162 10.98 10.18 -41.11
C ARG A 162 12.37 9.68 -40.72
N PRO A 163 13.19 10.47 -39.97
CA PRO A 163 14.47 9.98 -39.46
C PRO A 163 14.35 8.76 -38.55
N LEU A 164 13.23 8.57 -37.85
CA LEU A 164 13.01 7.37 -37.02
C LEU A 164 12.95 6.11 -37.89
N GLY A 165 12.19 6.14 -38.99
CA GLY A 165 12.06 5.00 -39.90
C GLY A 165 13.39 4.65 -40.57
N GLU A 166 14.17 5.67 -40.95
CA GLU A 166 15.54 5.49 -41.49
C GLU A 166 16.50 4.91 -40.45
N LEU A 167 16.42 5.37 -39.20
CA LEU A 167 17.27 4.91 -38.10
C LEU A 167 16.96 3.46 -37.71
N LEU A 168 15.69 3.05 -37.79
CA LEU A 168 15.20 1.77 -37.26
C LEU A 168 14.38 0.98 -38.30
N PRO A 169 15.00 0.56 -39.42
CA PRO A 169 14.28 -0.01 -40.57
C PRO A 169 13.63 -1.37 -40.29
N SER A 170 14.06 -2.07 -39.24
CA SER A 170 13.55 -3.41 -38.85
C SER A 170 12.38 -3.37 -37.86
N LEU A 171 11.83 -2.19 -37.57
CA LEU A 171 10.72 -2.07 -36.64
C LEU A 171 9.49 -2.85 -37.11
N THR A 172 8.98 -3.70 -36.22
CA THR A 172 7.73 -4.44 -36.42
C THR A 172 6.68 -4.08 -35.38
N CYS A 173 7.10 -3.45 -34.28
CA CYS A 173 6.26 -3.08 -33.16
C CYS A 173 6.64 -1.68 -32.67
N LEU A 174 5.71 -0.74 -32.75
CA LEU A 174 5.91 0.64 -32.32
C LEU A 174 4.77 1.08 -31.39
N CYS A 175 5.13 1.67 -30.26
CA CYS A 175 4.18 2.21 -29.29
C CYS A 175 4.55 3.66 -28.98
N LEU A 176 3.66 4.58 -29.35
CA LEU A 176 3.77 6.04 -29.26
C LEU A 176 2.65 6.64 -28.41
N GLU A 177 2.18 5.89 -27.41
CA GLU A 177 1.09 6.33 -26.53
C GLU A 177 1.42 7.68 -25.89
N GLY A 178 0.51 8.65 -26.03
CA GLY A 178 0.68 10.01 -25.48
C GLY A 178 1.65 10.91 -26.25
N ILE A 179 2.26 10.46 -27.35
CA ILE A 179 3.12 11.29 -28.20
C ILE A 179 2.29 11.94 -29.28
N HIS A 180 2.30 13.27 -29.36
CA HIS A 180 1.59 13.98 -30.40
C HIS A 180 2.23 13.75 -31.78
N ILE A 181 1.51 13.11 -32.70
CA ILE A 181 1.96 12.85 -34.09
C ILE A 181 0.91 13.24 -35.14
N GLY A 182 -0.10 14.03 -34.77
CA GLY A 182 -1.27 14.32 -35.63
C GLY A 182 -0.90 14.69 -37.07
N ASN A 183 0.03 15.63 -37.24
CA ASN A 183 0.46 16.11 -38.57
C ASN A 183 1.52 15.22 -39.24
N GLU A 184 2.17 14.33 -38.49
CA GLU A 184 3.27 13.47 -38.97
C GLU A 184 2.82 12.00 -39.15
N PHE A 185 1.54 11.70 -38.99
CA PHE A 185 1.02 10.34 -39.07
C PHE A 185 1.20 9.70 -40.46
N VAL A 186 1.03 10.48 -41.53
CA VAL A 186 1.27 10.02 -42.90
C VAL A 186 2.73 9.62 -43.10
N ASP A 187 3.66 10.42 -42.58
CA ASP A 187 5.10 10.13 -42.62
C ASP A 187 5.43 8.83 -41.86
N LEU A 188 4.73 8.57 -40.75
CA LEU A 188 4.89 7.31 -40.02
C LEU A 188 4.48 6.12 -40.89
N CYS A 189 3.37 6.25 -41.61
CA CYS A 189 2.86 5.22 -42.52
C CYS A 189 3.81 4.96 -43.70
N GLU A 190 4.45 6.01 -44.23
CA GLU A 190 5.41 5.89 -45.32
C GLU A 190 6.74 5.27 -44.91
N THR A 191 7.23 5.61 -43.72
CA THR A 191 8.59 5.26 -43.30
C THR A 191 8.68 3.98 -42.48
N CYS A 192 7.56 3.49 -41.93
CA CYS A 192 7.50 2.27 -41.13
C CYS A 192 6.55 1.19 -41.72
N PRO A 193 6.69 0.77 -42.99
CA PRO A 193 5.74 -0.14 -43.65
C PRO A 193 5.76 -1.58 -43.10
N ASN A 194 6.83 -1.96 -42.38
CA ASN A 194 7.03 -3.30 -41.83
C ASN A 194 6.30 -3.54 -40.49
N LEU A 195 5.62 -2.53 -39.95
CA LEU A 195 4.91 -2.65 -38.69
C LEU A 195 3.81 -3.72 -38.75
N ASN A 196 3.82 -4.61 -37.76
CA ASN A 196 2.74 -5.55 -37.51
C ASN A 196 1.94 -5.20 -36.24
N LYS A 197 2.45 -4.30 -35.40
CA LYS A 197 1.73 -3.74 -34.26
C LYS A 197 2.03 -2.25 -34.11
N LEU A 198 0.97 -1.45 -33.99
CA LEU A 198 1.05 -0.02 -33.78
C LEU A 198 0.13 0.40 -32.64
N ASN A 199 0.65 1.19 -31.71
CA ASN A 199 -0.13 1.90 -30.70
C ASN A 199 0.16 3.39 -30.82
N ILE A 200 -0.87 4.17 -31.12
CA ILE A 200 -0.83 5.64 -31.23
C ILE A 200 -1.90 6.27 -30.32
N SER A 201 -2.25 5.59 -29.24
CA SER A 201 -3.26 6.08 -28.30
C SER A 201 -2.90 7.47 -27.77
N ASN A 202 -3.90 8.33 -27.61
CA ASN A 202 -3.74 9.71 -27.11
C ASN A 202 -2.68 10.53 -27.88
N SER A 203 -2.51 10.29 -29.18
CA SER A 203 -1.50 10.98 -30.01
C SER A 203 -2.02 12.22 -30.74
N GLY A 204 -3.29 12.59 -30.55
CA GLY A 204 -3.93 13.68 -31.26
C GLY A 204 -4.20 13.41 -32.75
N VAL A 205 -3.91 12.21 -33.25
CA VAL A 205 -4.33 11.78 -34.59
C VAL A 205 -5.86 11.71 -34.66
N ASN A 206 -6.43 12.39 -35.64
CA ASN A 206 -7.86 12.44 -35.93
C ASN A 206 -8.21 11.92 -37.34
N ASN A 207 -7.19 11.73 -38.18
CA ASN A 207 -7.31 11.15 -39.51
C ASN A 207 -6.27 10.04 -39.72
N LEU A 208 -6.74 8.85 -40.12
CA LEU A 208 -5.94 7.66 -40.38
C LEU A 208 -5.60 7.46 -41.87
N THR A 209 -5.83 8.47 -42.73
CA THR A 209 -5.34 8.48 -44.12
C THR A 209 -3.85 8.11 -44.18
N GLY A 210 -3.49 7.22 -45.10
CA GLY A 210 -2.16 6.66 -45.27
C GLY A 210 -1.91 5.34 -44.53
N ILE A 211 -2.76 4.93 -43.57
CA ILE A 211 -2.56 3.68 -42.80
C ILE A 211 -2.51 2.44 -43.72
N SER A 212 -3.15 2.49 -44.89
CA SER A 212 -3.11 1.47 -45.93
C SER A 212 -1.68 1.07 -46.36
N LYS A 213 -0.69 1.98 -46.19
CA LYS A 213 0.73 1.75 -46.47
C LYS A 213 1.43 0.79 -45.47
N MET A 214 0.72 0.31 -44.44
CA MET A 214 1.19 -0.69 -43.48
C MET A 214 0.51 -2.06 -43.67
N PRO A 215 0.73 -2.77 -44.79
CA PRO A 215 -0.03 -3.98 -45.15
C PRO A 215 0.17 -5.17 -44.20
N ASN A 216 1.19 -5.10 -43.34
CA ASN A 216 1.52 -6.14 -42.37
C ASN A 216 0.88 -5.94 -40.99
N LEU A 217 0.11 -4.86 -40.79
CA LEU A 217 -0.46 -4.52 -39.50
C LEU A 217 -1.49 -5.56 -39.05
N LYS A 218 -1.28 -6.11 -37.85
CA LYS A 218 -2.12 -7.13 -37.20
C LYS A 218 -2.80 -6.61 -35.95
N VAL A 219 -2.19 -5.65 -35.27
CA VAL A 219 -2.70 -5.02 -34.05
C VAL A 219 -2.61 -3.52 -34.21
N LEU A 220 -3.75 -2.85 -34.08
CA LEU A 220 -3.84 -1.40 -34.07
C LEU A 220 -4.54 -0.94 -32.78
N ILE A 221 -3.90 -0.05 -32.04
CA ILE A 221 -4.42 0.55 -30.81
C ILE A 221 -4.47 2.06 -31.04
N ILE A 222 -5.69 2.60 -31.06
CA ILE A 222 -6.04 4.00 -31.33
C ILE A 222 -6.91 4.56 -30.20
N SER A 223 -6.70 4.10 -28.97
CA SER A 223 -7.48 4.54 -27.82
C SER A 223 -7.29 6.05 -27.60
N ASN A 224 -8.33 6.76 -27.15
CA ASN A 224 -8.36 8.22 -26.96
C ASN A 224 -8.16 9.07 -28.22
N LEU A 225 -8.17 8.49 -29.42
CA LEU A 225 -8.27 9.29 -30.63
C LEU A 225 -9.71 9.78 -30.82
N ARG A 226 -9.86 10.98 -31.40
CA ARG A 226 -11.15 11.52 -31.83
C ARG A 226 -11.12 11.56 -33.34
N ILE A 227 -11.67 10.52 -33.96
CA ILE A 227 -11.72 10.44 -35.42
C ILE A 227 -12.82 11.36 -35.93
N ASP A 228 -12.50 12.16 -36.94
CA ASP A 228 -13.38 13.25 -37.38
C ASP A 228 -14.64 12.77 -38.10
N ASN A 229 -14.51 11.78 -38.99
CA ASN A 229 -15.60 11.27 -39.83
C ASN A 229 -15.27 9.87 -40.38
N LYS A 230 -16.11 9.35 -41.28
CA LYS A 230 -15.94 8.01 -41.87
C LYS A 230 -14.77 7.96 -42.86
N GLU A 231 -14.54 9.04 -43.62
CA GLU A 231 -13.45 9.15 -44.59
C GLU A 231 -12.09 9.05 -43.86
N ALA A 232 -12.01 9.66 -42.68
CA ALA A 232 -10.83 9.67 -41.82
C ALA A 232 -10.46 8.30 -41.22
N ILE A 233 -11.33 7.28 -41.27
CA ILE A 233 -11.04 5.91 -40.82
C ILE A 233 -11.09 4.87 -41.94
N GLN A 234 -11.62 5.23 -43.10
CA GLN A 234 -11.95 4.28 -44.17
C GLN A 234 -10.77 3.42 -44.62
N GLU A 235 -9.56 3.97 -44.69
CA GLU A 235 -8.35 3.22 -45.09
C GLU A 235 -7.97 2.10 -44.11
N ILE A 236 -8.53 2.06 -42.89
CA ILE A 236 -8.31 0.95 -41.97
C ILE A 236 -8.68 -0.38 -42.63
N PHE A 237 -9.72 -0.41 -43.48
CA PHE A 237 -10.22 -1.60 -44.17
C PHE A 237 -9.25 -2.16 -45.20
N ASP A 238 -8.21 -1.41 -45.59
CA ASP A 238 -7.13 -1.90 -46.45
C ASP A 238 -6.11 -2.76 -45.69
N LEU A 239 -6.13 -2.73 -44.35
CA LEU A 239 -5.32 -3.57 -43.50
C LEU A 239 -5.85 -5.02 -43.45
N LYS A 240 -5.62 -5.78 -44.52
CA LYS A 240 -6.16 -7.14 -44.68
C LYS A 240 -5.68 -8.15 -43.63
N LYS A 241 -4.59 -7.87 -42.92
CA LYS A 241 -4.04 -8.73 -41.84
C LYS A 241 -4.47 -8.28 -40.43
N LEU A 242 -5.30 -7.24 -40.31
CA LEU A 242 -5.72 -6.70 -39.02
C LEU A 242 -6.56 -7.73 -38.25
N ARG A 243 -6.12 -8.05 -37.03
CA ARG A 243 -6.75 -9.05 -36.14
C ARG A 243 -7.23 -8.46 -34.83
N VAL A 244 -6.61 -7.38 -34.38
CA VAL A 244 -6.92 -6.71 -33.13
C VAL A 244 -7.04 -5.21 -33.38
N LEU A 245 -8.19 -4.64 -33.02
CA LEU A 245 -8.46 -3.22 -33.08
C LEU A 245 -8.92 -2.73 -31.70
N ASP A 246 -8.24 -1.76 -31.13
CA ASP A 246 -8.64 -1.12 -29.87
C ASP A 246 -8.92 0.36 -30.14
N MET A 247 -10.16 0.78 -29.95
CA MET A 247 -10.63 2.15 -30.15
C MET A 247 -11.22 2.76 -28.87
N GLY A 248 -10.77 2.28 -27.72
CA GLY A 248 -11.31 2.70 -26.42
C GLY A 248 -11.13 4.19 -26.13
N THR A 249 -11.86 4.74 -25.15
CA THR A 249 -11.68 6.13 -24.69
C THR A 249 -11.79 6.30 -23.18
N CYS A 250 -10.88 7.07 -22.59
CA CYS A 250 -10.74 7.38 -21.17
C CYS A 250 -11.64 8.53 -20.71
N ARG A 251 -12.33 9.20 -21.65
CA ARG A 251 -13.17 10.38 -21.33
C ARG A 251 -14.49 10.00 -20.63
N ALA A 252 -14.89 8.74 -20.69
CA ALA A 252 -16.01 8.20 -19.92
C ALA A 252 -15.50 7.57 -18.61
N PRO A 253 -16.09 7.88 -17.43
CA PRO A 253 -17.54 7.91 -17.22
C PRO A 253 -18.19 9.30 -17.01
N GLN A 254 -17.48 10.42 -17.26
CA GLN A 254 -18.03 11.78 -17.07
C GLN A 254 -18.15 12.62 -18.36
N GLY A 255 -17.68 12.12 -19.50
CA GLY A 255 -17.81 12.75 -20.82
C GLY A 255 -18.75 12.00 -21.77
N LEU A 256 -19.10 12.64 -22.89
CA LEU A 256 -19.86 12.02 -23.98
C LEU A 256 -19.12 10.79 -24.54
N TYR A 257 -19.88 9.77 -24.91
CA TYR A 257 -19.37 8.61 -25.63
C TYR A 257 -18.64 9.01 -26.92
N SER A 258 -17.58 8.27 -27.28
CA SER A 258 -16.95 8.43 -28.59
C SER A 258 -17.83 7.90 -29.73
N ASN A 259 -17.74 8.53 -30.89
CA ASN A 259 -18.40 8.12 -32.14
C ASN A 259 -17.48 7.32 -33.07
N ASN A 260 -16.26 6.95 -32.64
CA ASN A 260 -15.30 6.25 -33.51
C ASN A 260 -15.89 4.94 -34.08
N LEU A 261 -16.61 4.17 -33.26
CA LEU A 261 -17.28 2.96 -33.76
C LEU A 261 -18.36 3.28 -34.82
N LYS A 262 -19.12 4.36 -34.64
CA LYS A 262 -20.12 4.77 -35.64
C LYS A 262 -19.46 5.15 -36.96
N HIS A 263 -18.37 5.91 -36.94
CA HIS A 263 -17.61 6.24 -38.14
C HIS A 263 -17.09 4.97 -38.83
N TYR A 264 -16.50 4.05 -38.06
CA TYR A 264 -16.02 2.75 -38.55
C TYR A 264 -17.13 1.94 -39.24
N LEU A 265 -18.29 1.77 -38.61
CA LEU A 265 -19.41 1.00 -39.17
C LEU A 265 -20.05 1.71 -40.38
N SER A 266 -20.10 3.04 -40.37
CA SER A 266 -20.68 3.82 -41.48
C SER A 266 -19.88 3.76 -42.78
N CYS A 267 -18.66 3.21 -42.76
CA CYS A 267 -17.92 2.90 -43.98
C CYS A 267 -18.59 1.78 -44.80
N GLY A 268 -19.44 0.95 -44.19
CA GLY A 268 -20.10 -0.16 -44.89
C GLY A 268 -19.14 -1.25 -45.39
N GLN A 269 -17.96 -1.34 -44.80
CA GLN A 269 -16.90 -2.27 -45.18
C GLN A 269 -16.67 -3.36 -44.12
N THR A 270 -15.90 -4.37 -44.47
CA THR A 270 -15.70 -5.59 -43.69
C THR A 270 -14.21 -5.88 -43.49
N HIS A 271 -13.82 -6.18 -42.25
CA HIS A 271 -12.54 -6.82 -41.97
C HIS A 271 -12.69 -8.33 -41.74
N ASN A 272 -12.37 -9.11 -42.78
CA ASN A 272 -12.49 -10.57 -42.75
C ASN A 272 -11.56 -11.28 -41.75
N GLU A 273 -10.45 -10.67 -41.33
CA GLU A 273 -9.50 -11.28 -40.38
C GLU A 273 -9.62 -10.73 -38.94
N LEU A 274 -10.52 -9.78 -38.68
CA LEU A 274 -10.64 -9.14 -37.37
C LEU A 274 -11.16 -10.14 -36.34
N ARG A 275 -10.42 -10.34 -35.24
CA ARG A 275 -10.70 -11.33 -34.19
C ARG A 275 -11.10 -10.70 -32.87
N PHE A 276 -10.56 -9.53 -32.56
CA PHE A 276 -10.89 -8.80 -31.33
C PHE A 276 -11.05 -7.32 -31.64
N ILE A 277 -12.16 -6.74 -31.19
CA ILE A 277 -12.38 -5.30 -31.19
C ILE A 277 -12.72 -4.81 -29.78
N ASP A 278 -12.05 -3.75 -29.35
CA ASP A 278 -12.34 -3.07 -28.08
C ASP A 278 -12.94 -1.71 -28.34
N VAL A 279 -14.14 -1.48 -27.81
CA VAL A 279 -14.90 -0.23 -28.01
C VAL A 279 -15.21 0.46 -26.69
N TYR A 280 -14.39 0.22 -25.64
CA TYR A 280 -14.53 0.87 -24.33
C TYR A 280 -14.84 2.38 -24.44
N GLY A 281 -15.92 2.87 -23.82
CA GLY A 281 -16.28 4.29 -23.86
C GLY A 281 -16.84 4.82 -25.18
N ASN A 282 -17.10 3.96 -26.18
CA ASN A 282 -17.82 4.34 -27.40
C ASN A 282 -19.34 4.17 -27.22
N TYR A 283 -20.11 4.88 -28.03
CA TYR A 283 -21.54 4.61 -28.13
C TYR A 283 -21.74 3.37 -29.00
N VAL A 284 -22.46 2.39 -28.47
CA VAL A 284 -22.80 1.15 -29.17
C VAL A 284 -24.28 0.87 -28.89
N GLY A 285 -25.11 0.98 -29.93
CA GLY A 285 -26.49 0.50 -29.89
C GLY A 285 -26.63 -0.96 -30.35
N ASN A 286 -27.81 -1.55 -30.19
CA ASN A 286 -28.08 -2.91 -30.67
C ASN A 286 -27.84 -3.04 -32.19
N SER A 287 -28.30 -2.07 -32.98
CA SER A 287 -28.09 -2.06 -34.45
C SER A 287 -26.60 -1.97 -34.83
N ASP A 288 -25.83 -1.17 -34.09
CA ASP A 288 -24.38 -1.04 -34.30
C ASP A 288 -23.69 -2.39 -34.02
N PHE A 289 -24.11 -3.05 -32.94
CA PHE A 289 -23.60 -4.35 -32.53
C PHE A 289 -23.96 -5.47 -33.51
N GLU A 290 -25.21 -5.54 -33.97
CA GLU A 290 -25.65 -6.49 -35.02
C GLU A 290 -24.85 -6.29 -36.30
N THR A 291 -24.74 -5.05 -36.78
CA THR A 291 -23.94 -4.69 -37.96
C THR A 291 -22.50 -5.16 -37.80
N LEU A 292 -21.87 -4.91 -36.64
CA LEU A 292 -20.50 -5.32 -36.35
C LEU A 292 -20.34 -6.85 -36.44
N VAL A 293 -21.26 -7.62 -35.84
CA VAL A 293 -21.20 -9.09 -35.83
C VAL A 293 -21.42 -9.68 -37.22
N GLU A 294 -22.38 -9.16 -37.98
CA GLU A 294 -22.73 -9.61 -39.33
C GLU A 294 -21.61 -9.31 -40.34
N THR A 295 -21.05 -8.12 -40.27
CA THR A 295 -20.00 -7.68 -41.21
C THR A 295 -18.62 -8.23 -40.87
N HIS A 296 -18.37 -8.80 -39.68
CA HIS A 296 -17.04 -9.27 -39.28
C HIS A 296 -17.05 -10.77 -38.92
N PRO A 297 -16.90 -11.66 -39.92
CA PRO A 297 -17.14 -13.10 -39.76
C PRO A 297 -16.13 -13.84 -38.87
N MET A 298 -14.92 -13.29 -38.65
CA MET A 298 -13.86 -13.91 -37.82
C MET A 298 -13.76 -13.36 -36.39
N LEU A 299 -14.62 -12.41 -36.01
CA LEU A 299 -14.63 -11.81 -34.67
C LEU A 299 -14.92 -12.88 -33.60
N VAL A 300 -14.05 -13.02 -32.60
CA VAL A 300 -14.25 -13.99 -31.51
C VAL A 300 -14.43 -13.30 -30.16
N LYS A 301 -14.11 -12.01 -30.08
CA LYS A 301 -14.17 -11.24 -28.83
C LYS A 301 -14.51 -9.77 -29.06
N ILE A 302 -15.33 -9.20 -28.18
CA ILE A 302 -15.73 -7.77 -28.21
C ILE A 302 -15.61 -7.16 -26.81
N GLY A 303 -14.92 -6.03 -26.67
CA GLY A 303 -14.85 -5.24 -25.44
C GLY A 303 -15.99 -4.22 -25.35
N LEU A 304 -16.92 -4.38 -24.41
CA LEU A 304 -18.14 -3.55 -24.28
C LEU A 304 -18.21 -2.74 -22.98
N ILE A 305 -17.17 -2.76 -22.15
CA ILE A 305 -17.16 -2.07 -20.86
C ILE A 305 -17.35 -0.56 -21.05
N ASN A 306 -18.16 0.09 -20.21
CA ASN A 306 -18.42 1.53 -20.29
C ASN A 306 -19.02 1.93 -21.66
N THR A 307 -19.94 1.12 -22.16
CA THR A 307 -20.81 1.38 -23.33
C THR A 307 -22.26 1.14 -22.92
N PRO A 308 -23.27 1.57 -23.70
CA PRO A 308 -24.67 1.24 -23.41
C PRO A 308 -24.94 -0.27 -23.30
N LEU A 309 -24.08 -1.12 -23.89
CA LEU A 309 -24.18 -2.58 -23.87
C LEU A 309 -23.24 -3.25 -22.84
N GLU A 310 -22.69 -2.51 -21.87
CA GLU A 310 -21.73 -3.06 -20.88
C GLU A 310 -22.31 -4.14 -19.96
N ARG A 311 -23.63 -4.31 -19.98
CA ARG A 311 -24.42 -5.30 -19.23
C ARG A 311 -25.04 -6.38 -20.12
N GLN A 312 -24.68 -6.42 -21.41
CA GLN A 312 -25.21 -7.41 -22.34
C GLN A 312 -24.87 -8.84 -21.87
N PRO A 313 -25.85 -9.76 -21.82
CA PRO A 313 -25.59 -11.15 -21.50
C PRO A 313 -24.76 -11.81 -22.62
N PRO A 314 -24.05 -12.92 -22.34
CA PRO A 314 -23.40 -13.71 -23.39
C PRO A 314 -24.42 -14.14 -24.46
N MET A 315 -24.10 -13.90 -25.73
CA MET A 315 -24.97 -14.23 -26.86
C MET A 315 -24.32 -15.27 -27.77
N LYS A 316 -25.14 -16.19 -28.29
CA LYS A 316 -24.76 -17.11 -29.37
C LYS A 316 -25.34 -16.61 -30.68
N PHE A 317 -24.52 -16.59 -31.73
CA PHE A 317 -24.94 -16.11 -33.04
C PHE A 317 -25.01 -17.29 -34.03
N THR A 318 -26.10 -17.36 -34.78
CA THR A 318 -26.24 -18.25 -35.94
C THR A 318 -25.67 -17.54 -37.17
N GLN A 319 -24.85 -18.23 -37.96
CA GLN A 319 -24.41 -17.70 -39.25
C GLN A 319 -25.61 -17.51 -40.22
N PRO A 320 -25.45 -16.69 -41.27
CA PRO A 320 -26.36 -16.71 -42.42
C PRO A 320 -26.52 -18.13 -43.00
N PRO A 321 -27.60 -18.41 -43.77
CA PRO A 321 -28.20 -19.74 -43.94
C PRO A 321 -27.36 -20.81 -44.66
N SER A 322 -26.11 -20.53 -45.02
CA SER A 322 -25.22 -21.47 -45.73
C SER A 322 -24.34 -22.33 -44.82
N SER A 323 -24.28 -22.08 -43.51
CA SER A 323 -23.62 -22.98 -42.56
C SER A 323 -24.45 -23.14 -41.27
N ASN A 324 -24.71 -24.39 -40.88
CA ASN A 324 -25.41 -24.72 -39.62
C ASN A 324 -24.49 -24.54 -38.38
N GLU A 325 -23.41 -23.78 -38.48
CA GLU A 325 -22.43 -23.64 -37.40
C GLU A 325 -22.73 -22.43 -36.51
N GLN A 326 -23.08 -22.70 -35.26
CA GLN A 326 -23.33 -21.68 -34.24
C GLN A 326 -21.98 -21.08 -33.81
N ARG A 327 -21.77 -19.78 -34.07
CA ARG A 327 -20.56 -19.05 -33.67
C ARG A 327 -20.79 -18.39 -32.31
N THR A 328 -19.86 -18.61 -31.39
CA THR A 328 -19.86 -17.96 -30.08
C THR A 328 -18.86 -16.80 -30.09
N ILE A 329 -19.32 -15.60 -29.72
CA ILE A 329 -18.47 -14.42 -29.56
C ILE A 329 -18.38 -14.10 -28.07
N GLU A 330 -17.17 -14.01 -27.54
CA GLU A 330 -16.93 -13.64 -26.15
C GLU A 330 -17.15 -12.13 -25.95
N LEU A 331 -18.07 -11.76 -25.07
CA LEU A 331 -18.32 -10.35 -24.72
C LEU A 331 -17.63 -10.02 -23.39
N LEU A 332 -16.74 -9.04 -23.40
CA LEU A 332 -16.14 -8.51 -22.17
C LEU A 332 -17.07 -7.44 -21.62
N THR A 333 -17.84 -7.84 -20.61
CA THR A 333 -18.87 -7.04 -19.96
C THR A 333 -18.64 -6.99 -18.45
N ILE A 334 -19.48 -6.24 -17.75
CA ILE A 334 -19.45 -6.15 -16.27
C ILE A 334 -20.77 -6.64 -15.66
N GLN A 335 -21.51 -7.48 -16.38
CA GLN A 335 -22.86 -7.91 -16.01
C GLN A 335 -22.89 -8.76 -14.73
N THR A 336 -21.99 -9.76 -14.64
CA THR A 336 -21.86 -10.66 -13.49
C THR A 336 -20.41 -10.66 -12.98
N MET A 337 -20.17 -11.26 -11.80
CA MET A 337 -18.82 -11.39 -11.25
C MET A 337 -17.92 -12.15 -12.22
N GLN A 338 -18.41 -13.26 -12.79
CA GLN A 338 -17.66 -14.04 -13.78
C GLN A 338 -17.30 -13.21 -15.03
N CYS A 339 -18.22 -12.37 -15.52
CA CYS A 339 -17.92 -11.43 -16.61
C CYS A 339 -16.81 -10.45 -16.22
N CYS A 340 -16.89 -9.88 -15.00
CA CYS A 340 -15.85 -8.99 -14.48
C CYS A 340 -14.48 -9.69 -14.37
N LEU A 341 -14.42 -10.92 -13.87
CA LEU A 341 -13.18 -11.68 -13.72
C LEU A 341 -12.58 -12.07 -15.08
N SER A 342 -13.40 -12.51 -16.04
CA SER A 342 -12.97 -12.78 -17.42
C SER A 342 -12.42 -11.51 -18.10
N ALA A 343 -13.14 -10.40 -17.96
CA ALA A 343 -12.66 -9.10 -18.46
C ALA A 343 -11.33 -8.70 -17.80
N LEU A 344 -11.23 -8.86 -16.49
CA LEU A 344 -10.02 -8.55 -15.73
C LEU A 344 -8.80 -9.32 -16.27
N GLU A 345 -8.94 -10.62 -16.49
CA GLU A 345 -7.89 -11.47 -17.07
C GLU A 345 -7.46 -10.93 -18.45
N ASN A 346 -8.43 -10.61 -19.31
CA ASN A 346 -8.18 -10.09 -20.65
C ASN A 346 -7.42 -8.74 -20.65
N TYR A 347 -7.73 -7.84 -19.71
CA TYR A 347 -7.11 -6.51 -19.65
C TYR A 347 -5.79 -6.49 -18.88
N VAL A 348 -5.49 -7.52 -18.11
CA VAL A 348 -4.24 -7.64 -17.34
C VAL A 348 -3.14 -8.36 -18.13
N GLY A 349 -3.53 -9.33 -18.97
CA GLY A 349 -2.62 -10.21 -19.72
C GLY A 349 -1.73 -9.57 -20.81
N PRO A 350 -2.14 -8.53 -21.57
CA PRO A 350 -1.36 -8.03 -22.70
C PRO A 350 -0.09 -7.27 -22.27
N ARG A 351 1.03 -7.58 -22.94
CA ARG A 351 2.36 -6.96 -22.74
C ARG A 351 2.54 -5.61 -23.44
N MET A 352 1.50 -5.11 -24.12
CA MET A 352 1.45 -3.76 -24.66
C MET A 352 0.71 -2.89 -23.67
N ALA A 353 1.15 -1.64 -23.53
CA ALA A 353 0.44 -0.63 -22.76
C ALA A 353 -0.92 -0.37 -23.45
N ARG A 354 -1.90 -1.22 -23.16
CA ARG A 354 -3.29 -0.78 -23.21
C ARG A 354 -3.44 0.14 -22.03
N GLU A 355 -4.03 1.30 -22.26
CA GLU A 355 -4.44 2.11 -21.15
C GLU A 355 -5.35 1.28 -20.24
N LYS A 356 -5.07 1.32 -18.94
CA LYS A 356 -5.74 0.50 -17.93
C LYS A 356 -7.16 0.98 -17.60
N HIS A 357 -7.78 1.75 -18.50
CA HIS A 357 -9.06 2.41 -18.24
C HIS A 357 -10.19 1.43 -17.94
N PRO A 358 -10.36 0.30 -18.69
CA PRO A 358 -11.38 -0.69 -18.36
C PRO A 358 -11.21 -1.29 -16.96
N LEU A 359 -9.97 -1.40 -16.45
CA LEU A 359 -9.70 -1.95 -15.13
C LEU A 359 -10.43 -1.17 -14.03
N LEU A 360 -10.50 0.16 -14.13
CA LEU A 360 -11.18 0.96 -13.11
C LEU A 360 -12.66 0.63 -13.02
N CYS A 361 -13.34 0.48 -14.16
CA CYS A 361 -14.75 0.09 -14.21
C CYS A 361 -14.94 -1.34 -13.68
N ILE A 362 -14.08 -2.28 -14.07
CA ILE A 362 -14.10 -3.66 -13.58
C ILE A 362 -13.92 -3.72 -12.06
N PHE A 363 -12.88 -3.08 -11.51
CA PHE A 363 -12.63 -3.04 -10.07
C PHE A 363 -13.79 -2.40 -9.29
N ARG A 364 -14.39 -1.33 -9.85
CA ARG A 364 -15.57 -0.67 -9.24
C ARG A 364 -16.77 -1.59 -9.23
N GLU A 365 -17.04 -2.29 -10.31
CA GLU A 365 -18.18 -3.21 -10.39
C GLU A 365 -17.99 -4.43 -9.49
N ILE A 366 -16.80 -5.05 -9.48
CA ILE A 366 -16.48 -6.14 -8.53
C ILE A 366 -16.74 -5.67 -7.10
N ARG A 367 -16.25 -4.48 -6.75
CA ARG A 367 -16.51 -3.89 -5.43
C ARG A 367 -18.01 -3.73 -5.17
N ARG A 368 -18.77 -3.19 -6.12
CA ARG A 368 -20.22 -2.98 -6.02
C ARG A 368 -20.92 -4.31 -5.72
N GLN A 369 -20.63 -5.35 -6.48
CA GLN A 369 -21.22 -6.68 -6.33
C GLN A 369 -20.85 -7.36 -5.00
N LEU A 370 -19.62 -7.20 -4.52
CA LEU A 370 -19.20 -7.71 -3.20
C LEU A 370 -19.87 -6.96 -2.02
N THR A 371 -20.26 -5.69 -2.22
CA THR A 371 -20.90 -4.87 -1.18
C THR A 371 -22.42 -4.86 -1.23
N SER A 372 -23.04 -5.25 -2.35
CA SER A 372 -24.50 -5.29 -2.49
C SER A 372 -25.09 -6.44 -1.69
N SER A 373 -26.29 -6.24 -1.14
CA SER A 373 -27.02 -7.24 -0.34
C SER A 373 -27.85 -8.22 -1.18
N SER A 374 -27.93 -8.04 -2.51
CA SER A 374 -28.66 -8.94 -3.42
C SER A 374 -28.33 -8.69 -4.91
N PRO A 375 -28.16 -9.75 -5.72
CA PRO A 375 -27.89 -11.12 -5.28
C PRO A 375 -26.48 -11.18 -4.67
N ASP A 376 -26.33 -11.97 -3.60
CA ASP A 376 -25.00 -12.26 -3.08
C ASP A 376 -24.21 -13.07 -4.13
N PRO A 377 -22.91 -12.77 -4.32
CA PRO A 377 -22.09 -13.54 -5.24
C PRO A 377 -21.99 -15.00 -4.79
N ASP A 378 -22.01 -15.93 -5.75
CA ASP A 378 -21.88 -17.36 -5.49
C ASP A 378 -20.53 -17.68 -4.81
N GLU A 379 -20.46 -18.77 -4.05
CA GLU A 379 -19.26 -19.23 -3.36
C GLU A 379 -18.07 -19.36 -4.33
N LYS A 380 -18.35 -19.91 -5.52
CA LYS A 380 -17.37 -20.06 -6.60
C LYS A 380 -16.86 -18.70 -7.07
N ASP A 381 -17.75 -17.74 -7.28
CA ASP A 381 -17.41 -16.38 -7.72
C ASP A 381 -16.50 -15.66 -6.70
N VAL A 382 -16.76 -15.83 -5.41
CA VAL A 382 -15.90 -15.27 -4.34
C VAL A 382 -14.52 -15.93 -4.33
N GLY A 383 -14.46 -17.26 -4.44
CA GLY A 383 -13.21 -18.01 -4.53
C GLY A 383 -12.37 -17.62 -5.76
N ASP A 384 -13.00 -17.51 -6.92
CA ASP A 384 -12.37 -17.09 -8.17
C ASP A 384 -11.93 -15.62 -8.13
N CYS A 385 -12.67 -14.76 -7.41
CA CYS A 385 -12.26 -13.38 -7.16
C CYS A 385 -11.00 -13.31 -6.28
N PHE A 386 -10.94 -14.08 -5.18
CA PHE A 386 -9.70 -14.18 -4.38
C PHE A 386 -8.53 -14.63 -5.25
N ARG A 387 -8.70 -15.70 -6.05
CA ARG A 387 -7.66 -16.22 -6.95
C ARG A 387 -7.17 -15.14 -7.92
N SER A 388 -8.09 -14.47 -8.61
CA SER A 388 -7.78 -13.41 -9.55
C SER A 388 -7.01 -12.24 -8.91
N MET A 389 -7.40 -11.83 -7.69
CA MET A 389 -6.68 -10.78 -6.96
C MET A 389 -5.27 -11.21 -6.56
N LEU A 390 -5.08 -12.46 -6.14
CA LEU A 390 -3.76 -13.02 -5.80
C LEU A 390 -2.86 -13.12 -7.02
N GLU A 391 -3.39 -13.55 -8.17
CA GLU A 391 -2.66 -13.59 -9.44
C GLU A 391 -2.24 -12.19 -9.88
N LEU A 392 -3.14 -11.20 -9.73
CA LEU A 392 -2.81 -9.81 -10.01
C LEU A 392 -1.71 -9.28 -9.11
N LEU A 393 -1.79 -9.56 -7.81
CA LEU A 393 -0.76 -9.20 -6.85
C LEU A 393 0.56 -9.85 -7.25
N THR A 394 0.55 -11.12 -7.65
CA THR A 394 1.71 -11.89 -8.12
C THR A 394 2.35 -11.27 -9.37
N LEU A 395 1.55 -10.99 -10.39
CA LEU A 395 2.02 -10.34 -11.63
C LEU A 395 2.65 -8.97 -11.37
N LYS A 396 2.19 -8.28 -10.33
CA LYS A 396 2.72 -6.97 -9.92
C LYS A 396 3.98 -7.10 -9.06
N CYS A 397 4.09 -8.14 -8.23
CA CYS A 397 5.29 -8.44 -7.44
C CYS A 397 6.44 -8.98 -8.31
N ASN A 398 6.14 -9.86 -9.27
CA ASN A 398 7.16 -10.55 -10.09
C ASN A 398 7.74 -9.71 -11.21
N LYS A 399 7.06 -8.62 -11.62
CA LYS A 399 7.65 -7.63 -12.51
C LYS A 399 8.46 -6.69 -11.62
N SER A 400 9.79 -6.68 -11.75
CA SER A 400 10.79 -5.78 -11.12
C SER A 400 10.56 -4.26 -11.32
N LEU A 401 9.33 -3.87 -11.65
CA LEU A 401 8.93 -2.59 -12.18
C LEU A 401 7.64 -2.18 -11.49
N LEU A 402 7.74 -1.69 -10.26
CA LEU A 402 6.73 -0.88 -9.61
C LEU A 402 6.89 0.57 -10.09
N LYS A 403 6.61 0.81 -11.38
CA LYS A 403 6.51 2.15 -11.96
C LYS A 403 5.17 2.78 -11.58
N LYS A 404 5.15 4.11 -11.40
CA LYS A 404 4.01 4.99 -11.02
C LYS A 404 2.64 4.69 -11.66
N GLU A 405 2.57 4.02 -12.82
CA GLU A 405 1.31 3.62 -13.50
C GLU A 405 0.79 2.21 -13.19
N LYS A 406 1.56 1.31 -12.55
CA LYS A 406 1.05 -0.02 -12.10
C LYS A 406 0.30 0.02 -10.78
N HIS A 407 0.64 1.04 -10.05
CA HIS A 407 0.29 1.43 -8.70
C HIS A 407 -1.21 1.60 -8.40
N LYS A 408 -1.98 2.30 -9.24
CA LYS A 408 -3.43 2.45 -9.03
C LYS A 408 -4.15 1.09 -9.05
N SER A 409 -3.82 0.24 -10.02
CA SER A 409 -4.37 -1.12 -10.08
C SER A 409 -3.91 -1.97 -8.90
N THR A 410 -2.66 -1.83 -8.40
CA THR A 410 -2.18 -2.53 -7.21
C THR A 410 -3.00 -2.15 -5.98
N ILE A 411 -3.21 -0.86 -5.74
CA ILE A 411 -4.04 -0.37 -4.65
C ILE A 411 -5.46 -0.94 -4.75
N LEU A 412 -6.06 -0.94 -5.95
CA LEU A 412 -7.41 -1.49 -6.16
C LEU A 412 -7.47 -2.99 -5.88
N THR A 413 -6.46 -3.76 -6.32
CA THR A 413 -6.33 -5.19 -5.97
C THR A 413 -6.27 -5.39 -4.46
N ILE A 414 -5.43 -4.63 -3.75
CA ILE A 414 -5.30 -4.75 -2.28
C ILE A 414 -6.57 -4.31 -1.58
N ASN A 415 -7.26 -3.27 -2.06
CA ASN A 415 -8.52 -2.82 -1.50
C ASN A 415 -9.64 -3.85 -1.66
N LEU A 416 -9.70 -4.55 -2.80
CA LEU A 416 -10.61 -5.68 -2.97
C LEU A 416 -10.25 -6.85 -2.05
N LEU A 417 -8.97 -7.19 -1.92
CA LEU A 417 -8.53 -8.19 -0.94
C LEU A 417 -8.93 -7.80 0.48
N ASN A 418 -8.76 -6.53 0.87
CA ASN A 418 -9.20 -6.02 2.17
C ASN A 418 -10.70 -6.14 2.38
N LEU A 419 -11.51 -5.85 1.36
CA LEU A 419 -12.95 -6.01 1.41
C LEU A 419 -13.33 -7.48 1.62
N LEU A 420 -12.83 -8.37 0.76
CA LEU A 420 -13.05 -9.81 0.85
C LEU A 420 -12.61 -10.38 2.20
N THR A 421 -11.50 -9.86 2.74
CA THR A 421 -10.93 -10.24 4.03
C THR A 421 -11.76 -9.75 5.22
N ARG A 422 -12.38 -8.56 5.10
CA ARG A 422 -13.10 -7.90 6.19
C ARG A 422 -14.54 -8.40 6.33
N GLU A 423 -15.17 -8.85 5.26
CA GLU A 423 -16.53 -9.36 5.33
C GLU A 423 -16.56 -10.78 5.92
N PRO A 424 -17.19 -11.01 7.10
CA PRO A 424 -17.18 -12.32 7.75
C PRO A 424 -17.71 -13.45 6.86
N ARG A 425 -18.72 -13.16 6.02
CA ARG A 425 -19.33 -14.11 5.08
C ARG A 425 -18.36 -14.67 4.04
N TYR A 426 -17.29 -13.95 3.71
CA TYR A 426 -16.31 -14.39 2.72
C TYR A 426 -15.07 -15.06 3.33
N ALA A 427 -14.94 -15.03 4.67
CA ALA A 427 -13.79 -15.60 5.37
C ALA A 427 -13.54 -17.10 5.06
N PRO A 428 -14.56 -17.97 4.90
CA PRO A 428 -14.34 -19.39 4.59
C PRO A 428 -13.61 -19.65 3.26
N TYR A 429 -13.75 -18.75 2.28
CA TYR A 429 -13.18 -18.93 0.93
C TYR A 429 -11.71 -18.51 0.84
N TRP A 430 -11.15 -17.92 1.90
CA TRP A 430 -9.79 -17.47 1.91
C TRP A 430 -8.84 -18.49 2.53
N TYR A 431 -8.30 -19.36 1.67
CA TYR A 431 -7.37 -20.42 2.06
C TYR A 431 -6.05 -19.89 2.66
N LYS A 432 -5.45 -20.68 3.56
CA LYS A 432 -4.30 -20.31 4.39
C LYS A 432 -3.05 -19.97 3.56
N GLU A 433 -2.80 -20.69 2.48
CA GLU A 433 -1.65 -20.45 1.59
C GLU A 433 -1.78 -19.08 0.89
N GLY A 434 -2.99 -18.70 0.48
CA GLY A 434 -3.26 -17.41 -0.14
C GLY A 434 -3.09 -16.25 0.86
N GLN A 435 -3.46 -16.47 2.11
CA GLN A 435 -3.20 -15.53 3.21
C GLN A 435 -1.70 -15.32 3.44
N LEU A 436 -0.92 -16.41 3.56
CA LEU A 436 0.54 -16.36 3.72
C LEU A 436 1.21 -15.65 2.55
N TYR A 437 0.80 -15.99 1.33
CA TYR A 437 1.31 -15.37 0.11
C TYR A 437 1.06 -13.86 0.11
N THR A 438 -0.18 -13.44 0.39
CA THR A 438 -0.54 -12.01 0.41
C THR A 438 0.26 -11.27 1.47
N ALA A 439 0.39 -11.84 2.67
CA ALA A 439 1.18 -11.25 3.74
C ALA A 439 2.65 -11.07 3.33
N ALA A 440 3.27 -12.09 2.74
CA ALA A 440 4.65 -12.02 2.26
C ALA A 440 4.83 -10.99 1.14
N ALA A 441 3.91 -10.94 0.17
CA ALA A 441 3.93 -9.96 -0.92
C ALA A 441 3.79 -8.53 -0.40
N LEU A 442 2.84 -8.28 0.50
CA LEU A 442 2.65 -6.96 1.12
C LEU A 442 3.80 -6.56 2.03
N PHE A 443 4.43 -7.51 2.72
CA PHE A 443 5.57 -7.23 3.58
C PHE A 443 6.75 -6.70 2.75
N ARG A 444 7.02 -7.31 1.59
CA ARG A 444 8.03 -6.80 0.65
C ARG A 444 7.71 -5.37 0.23
N PHE A 445 6.46 -5.06 -0.14
CA PHE A 445 6.10 -3.68 -0.52
C PHE A 445 6.34 -2.69 0.62
N VAL A 446 5.92 -3.02 1.84
CA VAL A 446 6.07 -2.11 2.99
C VAL A 446 7.53 -1.83 3.32
N VAL A 447 8.40 -2.85 3.25
CA VAL A 447 9.84 -2.71 3.55
C VAL A 447 10.59 -1.90 2.48
N TYR A 448 10.24 -2.04 1.20
CA TYR A 448 10.97 -1.39 0.09
C TYR A 448 10.36 -0.05 -0.35
N CYS A 449 9.10 0.24 -0.03
CA CYS A 449 8.50 1.53 -0.32
C CYS A 449 8.85 2.53 0.78
N ASN A 450 9.68 3.52 0.48
CA ASN A 450 9.85 4.69 1.33
C ASN A 450 8.73 5.70 1.05
N ILE A 451 8.33 6.49 2.06
CA ILE A 451 7.42 7.62 1.85
C ILE A 451 8.30 8.84 1.62
N GLU A 452 8.47 9.26 0.36
CA GLU A 452 9.28 10.46 0.09
C GLU A 452 8.56 11.74 0.55
N LYS A 453 7.22 11.77 0.49
CA LYS A 453 6.38 12.88 0.98
C LYS A 453 5.07 12.34 1.57
N GLU A 454 4.69 12.79 2.77
CA GLU A 454 3.38 12.55 3.40
C GLU A 454 2.24 13.33 2.72
N SER A 455 2.06 13.13 1.42
CA SER A 455 0.89 13.63 0.70
C SER A 455 -0.15 12.51 0.58
N MET A 456 -1.40 12.78 0.95
CA MET A 456 -2.52 11.84 0.75
C MET A 456 -2.74 11.49 -0.73
N ASN A 457 -2.29 12.34 -1.64
CA ASN A 457 -2.34 12.09 -3.07
C ASN A 457 -1.11 11.34 -3.59
N SER A 458 -0.08 11.15 -2.76
CA SER A 458 1.07 10.35 -3.14
C SER A 458 0.69 8.88 -3.23
N PHE A 459 1.24 8.23 -4.24
CA PHE A 459 0.96 6.82 -4.47
C PHE A 459 1.48 5.94 -3.32
N GLU A 460 2.73 6.15 -2.89
CA GLU A 460 3.40 5.34 -1.86
C GLU A 460 2.61 5.35 -0.56
N TYR A 461 2.12 6.52 -0.17
CA TYR A 461 1.25 6.69 0.99
C TYR A 461 -0.03 5.84 0.88
N ASN A 462 -0.71 5.90 -0.27
CA ASN A 462 -1.95 5.13 -0.48
C ASN A 462 -1.71 3.62 -0.53
N LEU A 463 -0.60 3.17 -1.12
CA LEU A 463 -0.21 1.76 -1.12
C LEU A 463 0.05 1.27 0.31
N LYS A 464 0.81 2.05 1.10
CA LYS A 464 1.07 1.72 2.51
C LYS A 464 -0.21 1.69 3.33
N CYS A 465 -1.12 2.64 3.14
CA CYS A 465 -2.42 2.61 3.80
C CYS A 465 -3.19 1.32 3.47
N ALA A 466 -3.21 0.90 2.20
CA ALA A 466 -3.88 -0.33 1.79
C ALA A 466 -3.22 -1.58 2.39
N ALA A 467 -1.89 -1.65 2.39
CA ALA A 467 -1.13 -2.77 2.95
C ALA A 467 -1.28 -2.88 4.48
N TRP A 468 -1.18 -1.77 5.21
CA TRP A 468 -1.37 -1.77 6.66
C TRP A 468 -2.83 -2.05 7.05
N THR A 469 -3.80 -1.69 6.21
CA THR A 469 -5.21 -2.07 6.40
C THR A 469 -5.37 -3.58 6.33
N PHE A 470 -4.66 -4.23 5.40
CA PHE A 470 -4.63 -5.67 5.28
C PHE A 470 -4.06 -6.34 6.55
N PHE A 471 -2.86 -5.95 6.97
CA PHE A 471 -2.22 -6.52 8.15
C PHE A 471 -3.06 -6.35 9.41
N THR A 472 -3.67 -5.17 9.56
CA THR A 472 -4.56 -4.86 10.69
C THR A 472 -5.84 -5.69 10.70
N THR A 473 -6.34 -6.07 9.53
CA THR A 473 -7.55 -6.89 9.41
C THR A 473 -7.23 -8.36 9.65
N ILE A 474 -6.20 -8.89 8.99
CA ILE A 474 -5.86 -10.32 9.04
C ILE A 474 -5.32 -10.75 10.40
N ILE A 475 -4.63 -9.87 11.13
CA ILE A 475 -4.05 -10.21 12.44
C ILE A 475 -5.11 -10.69 13.45
N GLY A 476 -6.31 -10.12 13.40
CA GLY A 476 -7.42 -10.48 14.27
C GLY A 476 -8.22 -11.70 13.80
N ARG A 477 -7.93 -12.22 12.60
CA ARG A 477 -8.72 -13.30 11.96
C ARG A 477 -7.95 -14.57 11.69
N SER A 478 -6.62 -14.48 11.61
CA SER A 478 -5.78 -15.62 11.23
C SER A 478 -4.41 -15.58 11.92
N ASN A 479 -3.84 -16.76 12.12
CA ASN A 479 -2.53 -16.97 12.76
C ASN A 479 -1.35 -16.94 11.77
N VAL A 480 -1.60 -16.69 10.49
CA VAL A 480 -0.55 -16.63 9.45
C VAL A 480 0.53 -15.59 9.72
N LEU A 481 0.19 -14.49 10.40
CA LEU A 481 1.17 -13.44 10.74
C LEU A 481 2.02 -13.77 11.97
N ASN A 482 1.75 -14.85 12.71
CA ASN A 482 2.39 -15.09 14.00
C ASN A 482 3.92 -15.19 13.88
N GLN A 483 4.43 -15.79 12.79
CA GLN A 483 5.87 -15.95 12.56
C GLN A 483 6.58 -14.65 12.15
N ASP A 484 5.86 -13.71 11.52
CA ASP A 484 6.40 -12.43 11.04
C ASP A 484 5.99 -11.24 11.92
N LEU A 485 5.27 -11.49 13.01
CA LEU A 485 4.70 -10.47 13.89
C LEU A 485 5.78 -9.53 14.43
N GLU A 486 6.93 -10.08 14.83
CA GLU A 486 8.06 -9.30 15.32
C GLU A 486 8.57 -8.32 14.26
N LYS A 487 8.78 -8.80 13.03
CA LYS A 487 9.30 -7.99 11.91
C LYS A 487 8.31 -6.90 11.54
N LEU A 488 7.03 -7.24 11.45
CA LEU A 488 5.95 -6.29 11.18
C LEU A 488 5.85 -5.21 12.27
N CYS A 489 6.00 -5.57 13.55
CA CYS A 489 6.03 -4.59 14.62
C CYS A 489 7.23 -3.64 14.52
N LYS A 490 8.43 -4.16 14.22
CA LYS A 490 9.62 -3.33 14.01
C LYS A 490 9.42 -2.33 12.86
N GLU A 491 8.87 -2.79 11.74
CA GLU A 491 8.63 -1.92 10.59
C GLU A 491 7.53 -0.89 10.89
N ALA A 492 6.43 -1.29 11.52
CA ALA A 492 5.37 -0.36 11.90
C ALA A 492 5.89 0.77 12.80
N VAL A 493 6.76 0.45 13.77
CA VAL A 493 7.34 1.44 14.67
C VAL A 493 8.37 2.32 13.96
N LYS A 494 9.17 1.76 13.05
CA LYS A 494 10.09 2.53 12.22
C LYS A 494 9.32 3.57 11.40
N GLU A 495 8.23 3.17 10.75
CA GLU A 495 7.38 4.10 10.01
C GLU A 495 6.74 5.16 10.90
N ILE A 496 6.23 4.80 12.09
CA ILE A 496 5.69 5.77 13.04
C ILE A 496 6.74 6.83 13.43
N ALA A 497 8.00 6.42 13.61
CA ALA A 497 9.07 7.34 13.95
C ALA A 497 9.32 8.35 12.82
N GLU A 498 9.28 7.89 11.57
CA GLU A 498 9.50 8.70 10.36
C GLU A 498 8.33 9.65 10.05
N LEU A 499 7.09 9.29 10.39
CA LEU A 499 5.91 10.11 10.09
C LEU A 499 5.84 11.41 10.89
N THR A 500 5.90 12.56 10.22
CA THR A 500 5.76 13.90 10.78
C THR A 500 4.34 14.20 11.24
N ASN A 501 3.31 13.82 10.48
CA ASN A 501 1.92 14.11 10.82
C ASN A 501 1.26 12.98 11.62
N MET A 502 1.15 13.17 12.93
CA MET A 502 0.50 12.22 13.85
C MET A 502 -1.03 12.14 13.70
N GLN A 503 -1.66 13.03 12.94
CA GLN A 503 -3.08 12.94 12.58
C GLN A 503 -3.31 12.21 11.27
N SER A 504 -2.25 11.84 10.55
CA SER A 504 -2.39 11.16 9.28
C SER A 504 -3.15 9.83 9.45
N PRO A 505 -4.02 9.45 8.48
CA PRO A 505 -4.68 8.15 8.48
C PRO A 505 -3.71 6.97 8.63
N LEU A 506 -2.51 7.07 8.05
CA LEU A 506 -1.47 6.05 8.17
C LEU A 506 -0.95 5.91 9.60
N PHE A 507 -0.67 7.02 10.30
CA PHE A 507 -0.24 6.98 11.70
C PHE A 507 -1.28 6.31 12.60
N GLN A 508 -2.56 6.68 12.45
CA GLN A 508 -3.68 6.08 13.16
C GLN A 508 -3.83 4.56 12.92
N LEU A 509 -3.58 4.15 11.68
CA LEU A 509 -3.64 2.76 11.23
C LEU A 509 -2.47 1.94 11.79
N LEU A 510 -1.25 2.48 11.77
CA LEU A 510 -0.06 1.85 12.35
C LEU A 510 -0.20 1.63 13.86
N LEU A 511 -0.73 2.62 14.60
CA LEU A 511 -1.04 2.44 16.02
C LEU A 511 -2.11 1.37 16.25
N HIS A 512 -3.12 1.31 15.37
CA HIS A 512 -4.17 0.29 15.47
C HIS A 512 -3.63 -1.12 15.21
N PHE A 513 -2.75 -1.25 14.20
CA PHE A 513 -2.02 -2.48 13.93
C PHE A 513 -1.21 -2.90 15.15
N LEU A 514 -0.35 -2.02 15.68
CA LEU A 514 0.50 -2.32 16.83
C LEU A 514 -0.30 -2.75 18.05
N LEU A 515 -1.40 -2.06 18.36
CA LEU A 515 -2.25 -2.44 19.48
C LEU A 515 -2.81 -3.86 19.32
N ARG A 516 -3.29 -4.21 18.12
CA ARG A 516 -3.77 -5.57 17.84
C ARG A 516 -2.66 -6.60 17.88
N ALA A 517 -1.48 -6.23 17.39
CA ALA A 517 -0.29 -7.08 17.39
C ALA A 517 0.17 -7.42 18.80
N VAL A 518 0.37 -6.41 19.63
CA VAL A 518 0.81 -6.61 21.02
C VAL A 518 -0.23 -7.38 21.82
N ARG A 519 -1.54 -7.14 21.62
CA ARG A 519 -2.59 -7.94 22.27
C ARG A 519 -2.58 -9.41 21.88
N LYS A 520 -2.13 -9.73 20.67
CA LYS A 520 -2.04 -11.10 20.17
C LYS A 520 -0.79 -11.83 20.68
N MET A 521 0.26 -11.09 21.05
CA MET A 521 1.46 -11.67 21.63
C MET A 521 1.14 -12.35 22.96
N THR A 522 1.63 -13.58 23.15
CA THR A 522 1.67 -14.25 24.45
C THR A 522 3.07 -14.12 25.06
N PRO A 523 3.25 -14.39 26.36
CA PRO A 523 4.60 -14.47 26.94
C PRO A 523 5.47 -15.60 26.35
N GLU A 524 4.83 -16.64 25.79
CA GLU A 524 5.47 -17.82 25.19
C GLU A 524 5.83 -17.63 23.72
N MET A 525 5.00 -16.89 22.97
CA MET A 525 5.43 -16.27 21.73
C MET A 525 6.60 -15.39 22.12
N THR A 526 7.82 -15.71 21.74
CA THR A 526 9.00 -14.91 22.07
C THR A 526 9.08 -13.67 21.16
N PRO A 527 8.59 -12.47 21.53
CA PRO A 527 9.34 -11.29 21.17
C PRO A 527 10.55 -11.27 22.10
N LEU A 528 11.76 -11.15 21.54
CA LEU A 528 12.90 -10.76 22.37
C LEU A 528 12.50 -9.51 23.16
N ALA A 529 12.87 -9.42 24.44
CA ALA A 529 12.75 -8.21 25.27
C ALA A 529 13.11 -6.94 24.48
N THR A 530 14.14 -7.06 23.63
CA THR A 530 14.61 -6.06 22.67
C THR A 530 13.50 -5.45 21.82
N VAL A 531 12.57 -6.24 21.28
CA VAL A 531 11.48 -5.77 20.40
C VAL A 531 10.51 -4.90 21.19
N GLN A 532 10.14 -5.35 22.39
CA GLN A 532 9.18 -4.64 23.22
C GLN A 532 9.77 -3.32 23.72
N SER A 533 11.04 -3.31 24.12
CA SER A 533 11.77 -2.08 24.43
C SER A 533 11.92 -1.16 23.21
N VAL A 534 12.18 -1.69 22.01
CA VAL A 534 12.24 -0.88 20.77
C VAL A 534 10.90 -0.24 20.45
N ILE A 535 9.79 -0.99 20.55
CA ILE A 535 8.44 -0.47 20.34
C ILE A 535 8.16 0.66 21.34
N LEU A 536 8.34 0.37 22.63
CA LEU A 536 8.04 1.32 23.69
C LEU A 536 8.93 2.58 23.57
N GLY A 537 10.20 2.41 23.23
CA GLY A 537 11.18 3.49 23.15
C GLY A 537 10.86 4.46 22.05
N LYS A 538 10.78 3.96 20.81
CA LYS A 538 10.47 4.80 19.64
C LYS A 538 9.10 5.47 19.74
N LEU A 539 8.08 4.78 20.26
CA LEU A 539 6.78 5.41 20.50
C LEU A 539 6.89 6.51 21.56
N THR A 540 7.52 6.23 22.70
CA THR A 540 7.68 7.22 23.77
C THR A 540 8.46 8.44 23.29
N ASP A 541 9.54 8.23 22.54
CA ASP A 541 10.33 9.30 21.93
C ASP A 541 9.47 10.15 20.99
N LYS A 542 8.68 9.49 20.13
CA LYS A 542 7.80 10.16 19.17
C LYS A 542 6.80 11.08 19.86
N PHE A 543 6.15 10.62 20.92
CA PHE A 543 5.18 11.41 21.69
C PHE A 543 5.85 12.45 22.61
N SER A 544 7.08 12.22 23.06
CA SER A 544 7.82 13.18 23.89
C SER A 544 8.41 14.36 23.10
N GLY A 545 8.79 14.15 21.83
CA GLY A 545 9.44 15.17 20.99
C GLY A 545 8.48 15.98 20.12
N SER A 546 7.20 15.62 20.08
CA SER A 546 6.19 16.29 19.26
C SER A 546 5.49 17.41 20.02
N ARG A 547 5.19 18.53 19.33
CA ARG A 547 4.21 19.50 19.86
C ARG A 547 2.88 18.77 20.07
N MET A 548 2.44 18.68 21.31
CA MET A 548 1.22 17.95 21.71
C MET A 548 -0.06 18.63 21.20
N GLU A 549 0.06 19.86 20.70
CA GLU A 549 -0.99 20.65 20.09
C GLU A 549 -1.62 19.95 18.88
N GLY A 550 -2.93 19.69 18.98
CA GLY A 550 -3.70 19.02 17.92
C GLY A 550 -3.73 17.48 17.98
N LEU A 551 -3.08 16.83 18.96
CA LEU A 551 -3.18 15.38 19.17
C LEU A 551 -4.61 14.96 19.52
N SER A 552 -5.20 14.03 18.75
CA SER A 552 -6.56 13.58 19.06
C SER A 552 -6.58 12.69 20.32
N PRO A 553 -7.57 12.81 21.22
CA PRO A 553 -7.70 11.95 22.41
C PRO A 553 -7.67 10.45 22.07
N ASN A 554 -8.16 10.07 20.89
CA ASN A 554 -8.15 8.69 20.41
C ASN A 554 -6.74 8.16 20.14
N VAL A 555 -5.83 8.98 19.61
CA VAL A 555 -4.42 8.61 19.39
C VAL A 555 -3.75 8.34 20.72
N MET A 556 -3.92 9.26 21.67
CA MET A 556 -3.32 9.12 23.00
C MET A 556 -3.87 7.90 23.75
N LYS A 557 -5.18 7.65 23.64
CA LYS A 557 -5.80 6.44 24.20
C LYS A 557 -5.18 5.15 23.64
N LYS A 558 -4.90 5.09 22.33
CA LYS A 558 -4.24 3.93 21.71
C LYS A 558 -2.79 3.79 22.17
N PHE A 559 -2.04 4.88 22.24
CA PHE A 559 -0.68 4.86 22.78
C PHE A 559 -0.65 4.26 24.19
N ILE A 560 -1.52 4.73 25.08
CA ILE A 560 -1.64 4.20 26.44
C ILE A 560 -2.03 2.73 26.45
N ASP A 561 -2.97 2.31 25.60
CA ASP A 561 -3.32 0.89 25.48
C ASP A 561 -2.14 0.03 24.99
N ILE A 562 -1.27 0.55 24.12
CA ILE A 562 -0.04 -0.14 23.69
C ILE A 562 0.94 -0.24 24.86
N VAL A 563 1.19 0.86 25.58
CA VAL A 563 2.09 0.88 26.76
C VAL A 563 1.60 -0.14 27.80
N TYR A 564 0.30 -0.18 28.08
CA TYR A 564 -0.30 -1.14 29.00
C TYR A 564 0.02 -2.59 28.63
N GLU A 565 -0.24 -2.96 27.37
CA GLU A 565 -0.05 -4.33 26.90
C GLU A 565 1.44 -4.72 26.90
N LEU A 566 2.33 -3.78 26.54
CA LEU A 566 3.78 -4.01 26.60
C LEU A 566 4.25 -4.22 28.05
N VAL A 567 3.81 -3.39 29.00
CA VAL A 567 4.13 -3.57 30.43
C VAL A 567 3.58 -4.90 30.96
N ARG A 568 2.35 -5.26 30.57
CA ARG A 568 1.73 -6.54 30.95
C ARG A 568 2.54 -7.73 30.45
N LEU A 569 3.07 -7.68 29.23
CA LEU A 569 3.90 -8.74 28.66
C LEU A 569 5.31 -8.77 29.27
N GLY A 570 5.90 -7.61 29.51
CA GLY A 570 7.26 -7.45 30.03
C GLY A 570 7.44 -7.84 31.50
N ARG A 571 6.36 -7.89 32.29
CA ARG A 571 6.41 -8.12 33.76
C ARG A 571 7.10 -9.43 34.20
N HIS A 572 7.22 -10.42 33.30
CA HIS A 572 7.85 -11.71 33.58
C HIS A 572 9.30 -11.79 33.10
N GLN A 573 9.83 -10.72 32.50
CA GLN A 573 11.16 -10.72 31.92
C GLN A 573 12.20 -10.05 32.86
N PRO A 574 13.35 -10.71 33.11
CA PRO A 574 14.35 -10.21 34.07
C PRO A 574 15.09 -8.94 33.61
N ASN A 575 15.15 -8.67 32.31
CA ASN A 575 15.90 -7.53 31.73
C ASN A 575 14.98 -6.43 31.17
N TRP A 576 13.79 -6.25 31.74
CA TRP A 576 12.89 -5.20 31.26
C TRP A 576 13.41 -3.79 31.60
N ASP A 577 13.37 -2.87 30.64
CA ASP A 577 13.83 -1.50 30.84
C ASP A 577 12.82 -0.68 31.65
N HIS A 578 13.04 -0.62 32.98
CA HIS A 578 12.21 0.16 33.90
C HIS A 578 12.34 1.67 33.66
N SER A 579 13.46 2.15 33.08
CA SER A 579 13.64 3.58 32.79
C SER A 579 12.67 4.04 31.71
N LEU A 580 12.44 3.18 30.72
CA LEU A 580 11.56 3.44 29.60
C LEU A 580 10.09 3.46 30.01
N GLN A 581 9.67 2.56 30.92
CA GLN A 581 8.32 2.62 31.51
C GLN A 581 8.06 3.95 32.21
N LYS A 582 9.02 4.43 33.01
CA LYS A 582 8.93 5.73 33.69
C LYS A 582 8.76 6.86 32.66
N LYS A 583 9.58 6.85 31.60
CA LYS A 583 9.51 7.84 30.53
C LYS A 583 8.12 7.85 29.86
N SER A 584 7.55 6.69 29.56
CA SER A 584 6.20 6.61 28.97
C SER A 584 5.13 7.16 29.90
N ILE A 585 5.21 6.90 31.22
CA ILE A 585 4.23 7.44 32.19
C ILE A 585 4.35 8.96 32.28
N ARG A 586 5.58 9.52 32.22
CA ARG A 586 5.77 10.98 32.17
C ARG A 586 5.10 11.60 30.95
N VAL A 587 5.30 11.04 29.77
CA VAL A 587 4.64 11.50 28.53
C VAL A 587 3.11 11.46 28.67
N ILE A 588 2.57 10.42 29.33
CA ILE A 588 1.12 10.34 29.59
C ILE A 588 0.64 11.46 30.52
N ALA A 589 1.38 11.72 31.59
CA ALA A 589 1.04 12.78 32.55
C ALA A 589 1.20 14.18 31.94
N GLU A 590 2.23 14.41 31.13
CA GLU A 590 2.42 15.67 30.38
C GLU A 590 1.25 15.92 29.45
N PHE A 591 0.76 14.90 28.74
CA PHE A 591 -0.45 15.02 27.93
C PHE A 591 -1.69 15.42 28.76
N MET A 592 -1.87 14.83 29.95
CA MET A 592 -2.98 15.16 30.83
C MET A 592 -2.93 16.62 31.29
N ILE A 593 -1.73 17.11 31.63
CA ILE A 593 -1.49 18.49 32.07
C ILE A 593 -1.88 19.45 30.95
N GLU A 594 -1.34 19.24 29.75
CA GLU A 594 -1.43 20.23 28.68
C GLU A 594 -2.78 20.20 27.93
N TRP A 595 -3.40 19.02 27.71
CA TRP A 595 -4.50 18.88 26.73
C TRP A 595 -5.70 18.02 27.19
N GLY A 596 -5.65 17.44 28.39
CA GLY A 596 -6.74 16.60 28.87
C GLY A 596 -7.94 17.42 29.36
N ASN A 597 -9.12 17.28 28.74
CA ASN A 597 -10.36 17.71 29.39
C ASN A 597 -10.71 16.78 30.57
N ARG A 598 -11.55 17.23 31.52
CA ARG A 598 -11.85 16.45 32.75
C ARG A 598 -12.35 15.02 32.48
N PRO A 599 -13.31 14.77 31.55
CA PRO A 599 -13.72 13.40 31.23
C PRO A 599 -12.58 12.54 30.68
N PHE A 600 -11.71 13.10 29.85
CA PHE A 600 -10.59 12.37 29.29
C PHE A 600 -9.51 12.08 30.34
N ARG A 601 -9.19 13.04 31.22
CA ARG A 601 -8.28 12.84 32.36
C ARG A 601 -8.73 11.67 33.22
N ASN A 602 -10.03 11.54 33.51
CA ASN A 602 -10.60 10.38 34.22
C ASN A 602 -10.36 9.04 33.53
N ILE A 603 -10.61 8.97 32.22
CA ILE A 603 -10.37 7.76 31.44
C ILE A 603 -8.89 7.36 31.52
N LEU A 604 -7.99 8.34 31.47
CA LEU A 604 -6.56 8.09 31.53
C LEU A 604 -6.10 7.69 32.95
N LEU A 605 -6.62 8.30 34.01
CA LEU A 605 -6.36 7.90 35.40
C LEU A 605 -6.76 6.44 35.65
N GLY A 606 -7.97 6.04 35.23
CA GLY A 606 -8.42 4.65 35.36
C GLY A 606 -7.63 3.66 34.49
N LYS A 607 -6.87 4.13 33.48
CA LYS A 607 -5.88 3.30 32.77
C LYS A 607 -4.59 3.18 33.56
N LEU A 608 -4.00 4.27 34.04
CA LEU A 608 -2.80 4.26 34.88
C LEU A 608 -2.99 3.40 36.13
N GLU A 609 -4.17 3.45 36.73
CA GLU A 609 -4.55 2.62 37.87
C GLU A 609 -4.48 1.12 37.55
N ARG A 610 -4.91 0.71 36.35
CA ARG A 610 -4.80 -0.68 35.89
C ARG A 610 -3.35 -1.09 35.62
N PHE A 611 -2.48 -0.14 35.24
CA PHE A 611 -1.07 -0.44 35.00
C PHE A 611 -0.37 -0.84 36.29
N LEU A 612 -0.78 -0.27 37.44
CA LEU A 612 -0.16 -0.55 38.74
C LEU A 612 -0.02 -2.05 39.00
N LYS A 613 -1.02 -2.86 38.62
CA LYS A 613 -0.99 -4.33 38.75
C LYS A 613 0.25 -5.00 38.15
N TYR A 614 0.88 -4.37 37.15
CA TYR A 614 2.02 -4.92 36.43
C TYR A 614 3.29 -4.05 36.56
N MET A 615 3.23 -2.92 37.27
CA MET A 615 4.38 -2.04 37.46
C MET A 615 5.25 -2.50 38.65
N PRO A 616 6.58 -2.52 38.48
CA PRO A 616 7.51 -2.62 39.60
C PRO A 616 7.41 -1.39 40.51
N SER A 617 7.61 -1.58 41.83
CA SER A 617 7.60 -0.48 42.81
C SER A 617 8.61 0.63 42.49
N THR A 618 9.72 0.30 41.84
CA THR A 618 10.72 1.28 41.37
C THR A 618 10.19 2.23 40.31
N VAL A 619 9.18 1.81 39.54
CA VAL A 619 8.52 2.60 38.49
C VAL A 619 7.44 3.51 39.08
N CYS A 620 6.72 3.04 40.11
CA CYS A 620 5.68 3.82 40.81
C CYS A 620 6.19 5.15 41.40
N ARG A 621 7.50 5.30 41.62
CA ARG A 621 8.14 6.57 42.02
C ARG A 621 7.77 7.75 41.12
N VAL A 622 7.49 7.49 39.84
CA VAL A 622 7.14 8.53 38.86
C VAL A 622 5.94 9.37 39.28
N PHE A 623 4.98 8.81 40.04
CA PHE A 623 3.79 9.54 40.50
C PHE A 623 4.07 10.62 41.55
N PHE A 624 5.26 10.60 42.16
CA PHE A 624 5.68 11.55 43.18
C PHE A 624 6.66 12.60 42.66
N GLU A 625 7.04 12.53 41.38
CA GLU A 625 7.86 13.55 40.75
C GLU A 625 7.10 14.88 40.69
N SER A 626 7.80 16.00 40.95
CA SER A 626 7.22 17.35 41.16
C SER A 626 6.07 17.70 40.19
N ARG A 627 6.27 17.54 38.88
CA ARG A 627 5.24 17.84 37.87
C ARG A 627 3.99 16.95 37.97
N ILE A 628 4.16 15.65 38.17
CA ILE A 628 3.06 14.68 38.21
C ILE A 628 2.31 14.78 39.53
N ARG A 629 3.02 15.02 40.64
CA ARG A 629 2.45 15.34 41.94
C ARG A 629 1.50 16.54 41.85
N LEU A 630 1.92 17.63 41.23
CA LEU A 630 1.10 18.84 41.10
C LEU A 630 -0.20 18.55 40.34
N LEU A 631 -0.10 17.82 39.23
CA LEU A 631 -1.26 17.35 38.48
C LEU A 631 -2.20 16.51 39.36
N LEU A 632 -1.67 15.50 40.07
CA LEU A 632 -2.51 14.63 40.90
C LEU A 632 -3.19 15.39 42.03
N ARG A 633 -2.53 16.39 42.63
CA ARG A 633 -3.14 17.28 43.64
C ARG A 633 -4.29 18.09 43.05
N GLU A 634 -4.11 18.68 41.87
CA GLU A 634 -5.19 19.38 41.14
C GLU A 634 -6.38 18.44 40.89
N LEU A 635 -6.11 17.22 40.42
CA LEU A 635 -7.16 16.24 40.09
C LEU A 635 -7.90 15.69 41.32
N MET A 636 -7.27 15.70 42.50
CA MET A 636 -7.94 15.37 43.76
C MET A 636 -8.94 16.46 44.21
N ILE A 637 -8.69 17.72 43.87
CA ILE A 637 -9.57 18.84 44.26
C ILE A 637 -10.84 18.83 43.41
N HIS A 638 -10.75 18.52 42.12
CA HIS A 638 -11.91 18.54 41.23
C HIS A 638 -12.85 17.33 41.41
N VAL A 639 -14.13 17.60 41.71
CA VAL A 639 -15.19 16.59 41.95
C VAL A 639 -15.22 15.51 40.86
N ASP A 640 -15.09 15.91 39.60
CA ASP A 640 -15.12 14.99 38.46
C ASP A 640 -13.99 13.96 38.50
N THR A 641 -12.78 14.34 38.94
CA THR A 641 -11.56 13.51 38.87
C THR A 641 -11.09 12.95 40.21
N ARG A 642 -11.63 13.48 41.31
CA ARG A 642 -11.21 13.20 42.69
C ARG A 642 -11.11 11.72 42.99
N ARG A 643 -12.20 10.98 42.75
CA ARG A 643 -12.27 9.55 43.09
C ARG A 643 -11.21 8.73 42.37
N ALA A 644 -10.96 9.02 41.09
CA ALA A 644 -9.98 8.30 40.29
C ALA A 644 -8.53 8.61 40.73
N ALA A 645 -8.23 9.88 41.05
CA ALA A 645 -6.92 10.29 41.54
C ALA A 645 -6.62 9.69 42.93
N ILE A 646 -7.59 9.73 43.84
CA ILE A 646 -7.49 9.11 45.19
C ILE A 646 -7.30 7.60 45.07
N SER A 647 -8.10 6.92 44.22
CA SER A 647 -7.98 5.47 44.00
C SER A 647 -6.59 5.09 43.49
N LEU A 648 -6.03 5.84 42.53
CA LEU A 648 -4.69 5.62 42.01
C LEU A 648 -3.63 5.73 43.13
N LEU A 649 -3.65 6.80 43.92
CA LEU A 649 -2.67 7.04 44.97
C LEU A 649 -2.77 6.04 46.12
N ILE A 650 -3.99 5.67 46.55
CA ILE A 650 -4.19 4.61 47.55
C ILE A 650 -3.66 3.28 47.03
N LYS A 651 -3.86 2.95 45.75
CA LYS A 651 -3.31 1.72 45.18
C LYS A 651 -1.79 1.75 45.08
N VAL A 652 -1.17 2.91 44.87
CA VAL A 652 0.28 3.07 44.98
C VAL A 652 0.75 2.87 46.43
N TYR A 653 0.06 3.48 47.41
CA TYR A 653 0.32 3.32 48.84
C TYR A 653 0.32 1.85 49.28
N MET A 654 -0.67 1.09 48.82
CA MET A 654 -0.92 -0.27 49.27
C MET A 654 -0.12 -1.34 48.52
N PHE A 655 0.60 -0.96 47.46
CA PHE A 655 1.36 -1.90 46.62
C PHE A 655 2.52 -2.61 47.37
N LYS A 656 2.93 -2.14 48.56
CA LYS A 656 3.92 -2.83 49.43
C LYS A 656 3.32 -3.98 50.26
N GLU A 657 2.06 -3.91 50.68
CA GLU A 657 1.51 -4.89 51.65
C GLU A 657 1.19 -6.26 51.01
N ILE A 658 1.06 -6.30 49.68
CA ILE A 658 0.57 -7.46 48.96
C ILE A 658 1.72 -8.15 48.24
N ARG A 659 2.43 -9.01 48.97
CA ARG A 659 3.42 -9.93 48.38
C ARG A 659 2.78 -11.14 47.67
N THR A 660 1.46 -11.36 47.79
CA THR A 660 0.76 -12.51 47.22
C THR A 660 -0.65 -12.15 46.77
N TYR A 661 -1.14 -12.75 45.67
CA TYR A 661 -2.50 -12.55 45.13
C TYR A 661 -3.62 -12.76 46.18
N VAL A 662 -3.39 -13.62 47.17
CA VAL A 662 -4.33 -13.91 48.28
C VAL A 662 -4.51 -12.71 49.22
N THR A 663 -3.44 -11.96 49.53
CA THR A 663 -3.52 -10.73 50.34
C THR A 663 -4.16 -9.56 49.57
N PHE A 664 -4.09 -9.58 48.24
CA PHE A 664 -4.73 -8.59 47.36
C PHE A 664 -6.24 -8.61 47.52
N VAL A 665 -6.84 -9.81 47.44
CA VAL A 665 -8.30 -9.99 47.47
C VAL A 665 -8.88 -9.65 48.84
N SER A 666 -8.19 -10.00 49.94
CA SER A 666 -8.63 -9.71 51.31
C SER A 666 -8.59 -8.23 51.69
N ALA A 667 -7.80 -7.41 50.98
CA ALA A 667 -7.68 -5.98 51.24
C ALA A 667 -8.67 -5.12 50.42
N ILE A 668 -9.36 -5.69 49.43
CA ILE A 668 -10.32 -4.98 48.56
C ILE A 668 -11.42 -4.23 49.34
N PRO A 669 -12.10 -4.82 50.34
CA PRO A 669 -13.10 -4.10 51.12
C PRO A 669 -12.51 -2.91 51.88
N LYS A 670 -11.28 -3.03 52.39
CA LYS A 670 -10.57 -1.97 53.09
C LYS A 670 -10.19 -0.81 52.15
N TYR A 671 -9.91 -1.09 50.87
CA TYR A 671 -9.65 -0.04 49.86
C TYR A 671 -10.86 0.81 49.56
N ASN A 672 -12.01 0.17 49.33
CA ASN A 672 -13.23 0.91 49.01
C ASN A 672 -13.67 1.77 50.19
N VAL A 673 -13.56 1.24 51.41
CA VAL A 673 -13.81 2.02 52.64
C VAL A 673 -12.86 3.22 52.72
N LEU A 674 -11.55 3.03 52.57
CA LEU A 674 -10.59 4.15 52.63
C LEU A 674 -10.83 5.20 51.52
N ILE A 675 -11.16 4.75 50.30
CA ILE A 675 -11.55 5.67 49.21
C ILE A 675 -12.78 6.47 49.60
N ASP A 676 -13.82 5.82 50.14
CA ASP A 676 -15.07 6.49 50.52
C ASP A 676 -14.86 7.44 51.72
N GLU A 677 -14.04 7.06 52.70
CA GLU A 677 -13.61 7.95 53.80
C GLU A 677 -12.87 9.17 53.25
N MET A 678 -11.92 8.97 52.33
CA MET A 678 -11.20 10.06 51.67
C MET A 678 -12.13 10.95 50.85
N MET A 679 -13.13 10.40 50.17
CA MET A 679 -14.13 11.20 49.45
C MET A 679 -14.90 12.13 50.40
N LYS A 680 -15.20 11.67 51.62
CA LYS A 680 -15.87 12.49 52.65
C LYS A 680 -14.96 13.57 53.23
N VAL A 681 -13.70 13.24 53.51
CA VAL A 681 -12.70 14.22 53.99
C VAL A 681 -12.51 15.35 52.96
N PHE A 682 -12.50 15.01 51.67
CA PHE A 682 -12.35 15.97 50.58
C PHE A 682 -13.67 16.59 50.10
N ASP A 683 -14.80 16.29 50.73
CA ASP A 683 -16.09 16.83 50.30
C ASP A 683 -16.17 18.35 50.55
N GLY A 684 -16.67 19.10 49.58
CA GLY A 684 -16.75 20.57 49.62
C GLY A 684 -15.42 21.32 49.45
N VAL A 685 -14.29 20.63 49.28
CA VAL A 685 -12.95 21.24 49.13
C VAL A 685 -12.84 22.13 47.88
N GLU A 686 -13.59 21.81 46.84
CA GLU A 686 -13.63 22.57 45.59
C GLU A 686 -14.13 24.01 45.74
N ASN A 687 -14.76 24.33 46.88
CA ASN A 687 -15.31 25.66 47.17
C ASN A 687 -14.28 26.62 47.79
N TYR A 688 -13.07 26.13 48.10
CA TYR A 688 -12.02 26.94 48.70
C TYR A 688 -11.06 27.52 47.65
N THR A 689 -10.79 28.82 47.75
CA THR A 689 -9.98 29.56 46.76
C THR A 689 -8.54 29.81 47.20
N ASP A 690 -8.20 29.57 48.47
CA ASP A 690 -6.85 29.74 49.01
C ASP A 690 -6.40 28.55 49.88
N ALA A 691 -5.09 28.48 50.14
CA ALA A 691 -4.46 27.37 50.86
C ALA A 691 -4.85 27.33 52.36
N ASP A 692 -5.09 28.48 52.97
CA ASP A 692 -5.42 28.59 54.39
C ASP A 692 -6.82 28.02 54.67
N ALA A 693 -7.77 28.26 53.77
CA ALA A 693 -9.12 27.69 53.82
C ALA A 693 -9.12 26.16 53.63
N TYR A 694 -8.25 25.64 52.76
CA TYR A 694 -8.03 24.20 52.59
C TYR A 694 -7.48 23.54 53.87
N ASP A 695 -6.44 24.12 54.47
CA ASP A 695 -5.82 23.60 55.69
C ASP A 695 -6.75 23.73 56.90
N ALA A 696 -7.61 24.75 56.93
CA ALA A 696 -8.65 24.89 57.95
C ALA A 696 -9.76 23.83 57.82
N HIS A 697 -10.21 23.52 56.59
CA HIS A 697 -11.16 22.43 56.34
C HIS A 697 -10.60 21.07 56.77
N PHE A 698 -9.33 20.80 56.43
CA PHE A 698 -8.67 19.56 56.77
C PHE A 698 -8.51 19.39 58.30
N ARG A 699 -8.12 20.46 59.01
CA ARG A 699 -8.04 20.48 60.49
C ARG A 699 -9.39 20.25 61.17
N ARG A 700 -10.47 20.86 60.67
CA ARG A 700 -11.82 20.66 61.23
C ARG A 700 -12.25 19.19 61.18
N TRP A 701 -12.00 18.51 60.06
CA TRP A 701 -12.34 17.10 59.94
C TRP A 701 -11.45 16.22 60.82
N GLU A 702 -10.17 16.58 60.98
CA GLU A 702 -9.25 15.84 61.84
C GLU A 702 -9.67 15.91 63.32
N GLU A 703 -10.11 17.08 63.79
CA GLU A 703 -10.59 17.31 65.16
C GLU A 703 -11.84 16.48 65.50
N THR A 704 -12.61 16.01 64.52
CA THR A 704 -13.76 15.12 64.76
C THR A 704 -13.36 13.72 65.23
N GLY A 705 -12.10 13.32 65.04
CA GLY A 705 -11.62 11.96 65.30
C GLY A 705 -12.20 10.88 64.39
N GLN A 706 -13.01 11.25 63.37
CA GLN A 706 -13.54 10.35 62.36
C GLN A 706 -12.52 10.16 61.21
N TYR A 707 -12.61 9.03 60.49
CA TYR A 707 -11.78 8.75 59.30
C TYR A 707 -10.25 8.72 59.57
N THR A 708 -9.82 8.22 60.73
CA THR A 708 -8.40 8.13 61.14
C THR A 708 -7.48 7.45 60.11
N ASN A 709 -7.99 6.47 59.36
CA ASN A 709 -7.23 5.82 58.29
C ASN A 709 -6.98 6.76 57.09
N ALA A 710 -7.96 7.61 56.74
CA ALA A 710 -7.83 8.62 55.69
C ALA A 710 -6.76 9.67 56.06
N PHE A 711 -6.76 10.16 57.29
CA PHE A 711 -5.73 11.08 57.79
C PHE A 711 -4.34 10.45 57.81
N THR A 712 -4.23 9.19 58.24
CA THR A 712 -2.97 8.42 58.19
C THR A 712 -2.41 8.34 56.77
N PHE A 713 -3.27 8.07 55.78
CA PHE A 713 -2.89 8.07 54.37
C PHE A 713 -2.46 9.47 53.89
N CYS A 714 -3.18 10.53 54.27
CA CYS A 714 -2.82 11.91 53.92
C CYS A 714 -1.45 12.31 54.47
N TYR A 715 -1.14 11.96 55.72
CA TYR A 715 0.18 12.21 56.30
C TYR A 715 1.29 11.47 55.57
N TRP A 716 1.06 10.21 55.23
CA TRP A 716 1.99 9.46 54.40
C TRP A 716 2.20 10.14 53.03
N LEU A 717 1.12 10.54 52.37
CA LEU A 717 1.16 11.17 51.06
C LEU A 717 1.94 12.50 51.10
N GLN A 718 1.71 13.32 52.12
CA GLN A 718 2.46 14.56 52.36
C GLN A 718 3.96 14.30 52.58
N ALA A 719 4.31 13.26 53.35
CA ALA A 719 5.71 12.90 53.58
C ALA A 719 6.42 12.45 52.28
N GLN A 720 5.76 11.64 51.44
CA GLN A 720 6.32 11.24 50.14
C GLN A 720 6.57 12.43 49.21
N TRP A 721 5.63 13.36 49.22
CA TRP A 721 5.67 14.60 48.49
C TRP A 721 6.77 15.55 48.97
N ALA A 722 7.05 15.61 50.28
CA ALA A 722 8.13 16.44 50.83
C ALA A 722 9.54 15.91 50.51
N GLN A 723 9.68 14.61 50.24
CA GLN A 723 10.96 13.97 49.97
C GLN A 723 11.27 13.84 48.46
N ASP A 724 10.49 14.48 47.57
CA ASP A 724 10.59 14.35 46.11
C ASP A 724 10.70 12.89 45.63
N GLY A 725 10.13 11.94 46.37
CA GLY A 725 10.21 10.51 46.08
C GLY A 725 11.61 9.88 46.21
N VAL A 726 12.59 10.58 46.80
CA VAL A 726 13.99 10.12 46.98
C VAL A 726 14.06 8.91 47.94
N SER A 727 13.17 8.87 48.94
CA SER A 727 13.01 7.76 49.86
C SER A 727 11.53 7.40 49.95
N ILE A 728 11.08 6.40 49.17
CA ILE A 728 9.82 5.75 49.53
C ILE A 728 10.07 4.84 50.74
N THR A 729 10.24 5.45 51.91
CA THR A 729 10.13 4.77 53.21
C THR A 729 8.65 4.59 53.48
N TRP A 730 8.16 3.44 53.09
CA TRP A 730 6.80 3.02 53.39
C TRP A 730 6.65 2.78 54.89
N PRO A 731 5.55 3.21 55.52
CA PRO A 731 5.33 2.98 56.93
C PRO A 731 5.46 1.48 57.22
N GLU A 732 6.30 1.13 58.19
CA GLU A 732 6.22 -0.18 58.82
C GLU A 732 4.95 -0.13 59.68
N SER A 733 3.84 -0.63 59.13
CA SER A 733 2.67 -0.82 59.96
C SER A 733 2.97 -1.97 60.93
N GLU A 734 2.99 -1.65 62.23
CA GLU A 734 2.89 -2.62 63.31
C GLU A 734 1.52 -3.32 63.22
N TYR A 735 1.34 -4.21 62.26
CA TYR A 735 0.31 -5.23 62.32
C TYR A 735 0.93 -6.49 62.91
N ALA A 736 0.33 -6.94 64.01
CA ALA A 736 0.71 -8.05 64.86
C ALA A 736 1.42 -9.23 64.16
N PRO A 737 2.39 -9.88 64.84
CA PRO A 737 3.17 -10.97 64.28
C PRO A 737 2.26 -12.09 63.76
N ARG A 738 2.59 -12.57 62.55
CA ARG A 738 2.00 -13.75 61.90
C ARG A 738 1.80 -14.88 62.92
N PRO A 739 0.68 -15.63 62.88
CA PRO A 739 0.66 -16.95 63.49
C PRO A 739 1.75 -17.78 62.79
N LYS A 740 2.67 -18.34 63.58
CA LYS A 740 3.64 -19.32 63.09
C LYS A 740 2.88 -20.38 62.29
N ARG A 741 3.26 -20.57 61.02
CA ARG A 741 2.81 -21.73 60.22
C ARG A 741 3.11 -22.98 61.05
N ARG A 742 2.09 -23.66 61.55
CA ARG A 742 2.23 -25.08 61.85
C ARG A 742 2.55 -25.76 60.53
N ARG A 743 3.74 -26.35 60.42
CA ARG A 743 3.96 -27.47 59.51
C ARG A 743 2.87 -28.48 59.85
N ILE A 744 1.96 -28.70 58.91
CA ILE A 744 1.22 -29.96 58.86
C ILE A 744 2.01 -30.77 57.86
N ASP A 745 2.89 -31.61 58.40
CA ASP A 745 3.34 -32.79 57.69
C ASP A 745 2.14 -33.74 57.67
N ASN A 746 1.61 -33.99 56.47
CA ASN A 746 1.01 -35.24 55.97
C ASN A 746 0.49 -35.02 54.55
#